data_AF-A0A2R4VXG9-F1
#
_entry.id   AF-A0A2R4VXG9-F1
#
_cell.length_a   1.000
_cell.length_b   1.000
_cell.length_c   1.000
_cell.angle_alpha   90.00
_cell.angle_beta   90.00
_cell.angle_gamma   90.00
#
_symmetry.space_group_name_H-M   'P 1'
#
loop_
_entity.id
_entity.type
_entity.pdbx_description
1 polymer ?
#
loop_
_entity_poly.entity_id
_entity_poly.type
_entity_poly.pdbx_seq_one_letter_code
_entity_poly.pdbx_strand_id
1 'polypeptide(L)'
;MPSDEALQDTLSRATVLLNGDARDRERAVSLLADLRDRFPHRPEGEAARRVLVREQPRAWSALDEADGLGDLEADWDQIGRPDDPRVWSLVERTFDTRRIGSERLCRLQERTLDFLAGIDHTTASFDLLLWVARLYDIAASNPSCRPRVARDRDRIALHRFRRQLDTVTPQVVEALDRWDVDAAGAALDTLDPAPEAFAREVAALQARMAEILRRSVQLQAALDRAASATVRSPGDATLLAATLDELAAHRADAVLPERLIRAIAEADAAAAAAVARWGADAAREAQGLDGLVVFQREWARIPPRWQGREQADWFAPAWAAILKQTGNTLARAADGADVDILAKRFHDAAPRLSRPLVGKARAVARTMADLAHAWRQAAAGKLAPLPDLAVMAGSATLPKTFNDLRRAAESADSSLAEAGEALAAAEASADINDVSPIQERLNALCARYPDLERAQRLRERADSIVARAAVRRALAAWRVEEAVVNMRRADPSIDQASLDALQLALGDFARLAAVQANGAMAAQLTWWDGWLMALGKLPELKPWPPGLDTALRTLYRDRLNRFSAAVDAELGDSAKTAAEFRVLTKLFTSVAEFPPLRFEMDRLHRRSIALDVEAAIENADWPRAGTLLVELQAQGEPPDLLAILHLRVELGRAAAAGKLAECLFERWHDVRTLIPGNAPGLVLDALRGRRLNGLEPMALDRNLEDCATHAAKLTAPDSQMGKELAFWAEWSALARGLWKTSAPAEDELLRVSRFYRLVPPQWRQLLVADVHRLISMWKDRGDAVTLAWASRLFATLSDVRIGPDPLHGLLRKADETAKRVVDDLIGQALLSADILKKSRQLLRGEFDRWMALLRLLDAAGDGGHRSIPDALAAAVELVETLATLFDEMGHVEAADFRDEGLGTRIEHVRARMIAVSETANLPGLGTVADSLDRVEQACRVRHVWQEFYSLCALVGRDQAPLDGTNNRIRQLVREIAHILRESGVEDRPGGVSLLRDVTQCLVSANPARSVPSGTMAASDLLDFADQLCGEEEKARTTLILIEQRLPRGTLGNPDDQRYDLFFQSLPHYPPAGSIARQLYRALMRRDPMPGIVRQAPHRLPKWLLTL
;
A
#
# COMPACT_ATOMS: atom_id res chain seq x y z
N MET A 1 33.59 73.95 120.45
CA MET A 1 32.95 72.72 119.92
C MET A 1 32.19 72.07 121.07
N PRO A 2 30.98 71.55 120.86
CA PRO A 2 30.25 70.85 121.92
C PRO A 2 31.05 69.64 122.41
N SER A 3 30.98 69.33 123.71
CA SER A 3 31.59 68.12 124.27
C SER A 3 30.88 66.87 123.75
N ASP A 4 31.58 65.74 123.67
CA ASP A 4 30.99 64.47 123.24
C ASP A 4 29.82 64.06 124.16
N GLU A 5 29.88 64.45 125.43
CA GLU A 5 28.81 64.32 126.42
C GLU A 5 27.51 65.02 125.98
N ALA A 6 27.59 66.22 125.38
CA ALA A 6 26.41 66.98 124.95
C ALA A 6 25.74 66.39 123.69
N LEU A 7 26.53 65.75 122.82
CA LEU A 7 26.01 65.07 121.62
C LEU A 7 25.33 63.74 121.99
N GLN A 8 25.92 63.00 122.92
CA GLN A 8 25.34 61.78 123.48
C GLN A 8 24.00 62.07 124.17
N ASP A 9 23.93 63.16 124.97
CA ASP A 9 22.70 63.59 125.64
C ASP A 9 21.59 63.97 124.65
N THR A 10 21.94 64.64 123.55
CA THR A 10 20.98 65.01 122.49
C THR A 10 20.43 63.78 121.77
N LEU A 11 21.28 62.78 121.50
CA LEU A 11 20.87 61.52 120.89
C LEU A 11 19.97 60.71 121.83
N SER A 12 20.32 60.61 123.11
CA SER A 12 19.50 59.94 124.12
C SER A 12 18.13 60.61 124.29
N ARG A 13 18.11 61.94 124.33
CA ARG A 13 16.86 62.72 124.43
C ARG A 13 15.97 62.54 123.21
N ALA A 14 16.53 62.53 122.00
CA ALA A 14 15.78 62.25 120.80
C ALA A 14 15.26 60.80 120.75
N THR A 15 16.05 59.84 121.25
CA THR A 15 15.64 58.42 121.33
C THR A 15 14.50 58.20 122.31
N VAL A 16 14.47 58.93 123.43
CA VAL A 16 13.35 58.92 124.39
C VAL A 16 12.09 59.53 123.77
N LEU A 17 12.23 60.66 123.06
CA LEU A 17 11.12 61.37 122.42
C LEU A 17 10.45 60.57 121.28
N LEU A 18 11.15 59.62 120.64
CA LEU A 18 10.54 58.73 119.64
C LEU A 18 9.40 57.86 120.20
N ASN A 19 9.41 57.60 121.51
CA ASN A 19 8.35 56.85 122.17
C ASN A 19 7.20 57.74 122.69
N GLY A 20 7.27 59.05 122.48
CA GLY A 20 6.26 60.04 122.89
C GLY A 20 5.10 60.18 121.90
N ASP A 21 4.34 61.27 122.07
CA ASP A 21 3.22 61.63 121.20
C ASP A 21 3.68 62.15 119.82
N ALA A 22 2.73 62.52 118.95
CA ALA A 22 3.07 62.98 117.59
C ALA A 22 4.01 64.20 117.56
N ARG A 23 3.87 65.12 118.52
CA ARG A 23 4.73 66.30 118.65
C ARG A 23 6.12 65.93 119.18
N ASP A 24 6.18 65.01 120.13
CA ASP A 24 7.45 64.49 120.65
C ASP A 24 8.22 63.73 119.57
N ARG A 25 7.52 62.95 118.72
CA ARG A 25 8.14 62.26 117.57
C ARG A 25 8.64 63.23 116.51
N GLU A 26 7.88 64.28 116.19
CA GLU A 26 8.32 65.32 115.26
C GLU A 26 9.58 66.04 115.78
N ARG A 27 9.59 66.34 117.09
CA ARG A 27 10.74 66.94 117.77
C ARG A 27 11.94 65.98 117.84
N ALA A 28 11.71 64.68 118.02
CA ALA A 28 12.74 63.64 117.95
C ALA A 28 13.37 63.55 116.56
N VAL A 29 12.54 63.54 115.51
CA VAL A 29 12.98 63.50 114.11
C VAL A 29 13.81 64.74 113.76
N SER A 30 13.40 65.92 114.24
CA SER A 30 14.16 67.17 114.05
C SER A 30 15.53 67.13 114.76
N LEU A 31 15.59 66.66 116.01
CA LEU A 31 16.85 66.52 116.76
C LEU A 31 17.80 65.48 116.15
N LEU A 32 17.27 64.36 115.65
CA LEU A 32 18.06 63.33 114.95
C LEU A 32 18.56 63.83 113.58
N ALA A 33 17.75 64.63 112.88
CA ALA A 33 18.16 65.23 111.60
C ALA A 33 19.29 66.25 111.81
N ASP A 34 19.20 67.10 112.84
CA ASP A 34 20.25 68.08 113.16
C ASP A 34 21.57 67.39 113.57
N LEU A 35 21.51 66.30 114.35
CA LEU A 35 22.68 65.47 114.69
C LEU A 35 23.32 64.80 113.46
N ARG A 36 22.49 64.25 112.56
CA ARG A 36 22.96 63.64 111.30
C ARG A 36 23.65 64.65 110.41
N ASP A 37 23.07 65.84 110.27
CA ASP A 37 23.50 66.84 109.27
C ASP A 37 24.72 67.64 109.75
N ARG A 38 24.81 67.93 111.06
CA ARG A 38 25.95 68.67 111.61
C ARG A 38 27.16 67.80 111.94
N PHE A 39 26.96 66.50 112.19
CA PHE A 39 28.04 65.60 112.61
C PHE A 39 28.02 64.23 111.89
N PRO A 40 28.00 64.19 110.54
CA PRO A 40 27.75 62.97 109.76
C PRO A 40 28.79 61.85 109.92
N HIS A 41 30.01 62.19 110.36
CA HIS A 41 31.13 61.24 110.52
C HIS A 41 31.46 60.92 111.99
N ARG A 42 30.61 61.35 112.94
CA ARG A 42 30.74 61.02 114.36
C ARG A 42 29.78 59.88 114.75
N PRO A 43 30.10 59.09 115.80
CA PRO A 43 29.26 57.97 116.25
C PRO A 43 27.81 58.35 116.50
N GLU A 44 27.56 59.54 117.04
CA GLU A 44 26.22 60.06 117.38
C GLU A 44 25.43 60.45 116.12
N GLY A 45 26.09 61.00 115.10
CA GLY A 45 25.48 61.31 113.80
C GLY A 45 25.15 60.05 113.00
N GLU A 46 26.01 59.02 113.04
CA GLU A 46 25.71 57.70 112.47
C GLU A 46 24.60 56.97 113.22
N ALA A 47 24.54 57.10 114.55
CA ALA A 47 23.44 56.57 115.35
C ALA A 47 22.12 57.29 115.01
N ALA A 48 22.12 58.62 114.89
CA ALA A 48 20.96 59.39 114.49
C ALA A 48 20.48 59.04 113.07
N ARG A 49 21.41 58.82 112.13
CA ARG A 49 21.10 58.31 110.78
C ARG A 49 20.42 56.94 110.82
N ARG A 50 20.95 56.01 111.62
CA ARG A 50 20.39 54.65 111.76
C ARG A 50 18.99 54.67 112.36
N VAL A 51 18.74 55.55 113.32
CA VAL A 51 17.43 55.71 113.96
C VAL A 51 16.42 56.35 112.99
N LEU A 52 16.80 57.40 112.24
CA LEU A 52 15.95 58.02 111.21
C LEU A 52 15.53 57.05 110.10
N VAL A 53 16.45 56.20 109.63
CA VAL A 53 16.14 55.20 108.59
C VAL A 53 15.15 54.14 109.11
N ARG A 54 15.21 53.80 110.40
CA ARG A 54 14.32 52.81 111.01
C ARG A 54 12.89 53.32 111.24
N GLU A 55 12.75 54.62 111.48
CA GLU A 55 11.46 55.27 111.77
C GLU A 55 10.80 55.96 110.56
N GLN A 56 11.54 56.14 109.44
CA GLN A 56 10.99 56.65 108.17
C GLN A 56 9.73 55.93 107.66
N PRO A 57 9.56 54.60 107.79
CA PRO A 57 8.33 53.92 107.39
C PRO A 57 7.14 54.10 108.35
N ARG A 58 7.36 54.64 109.55
CA ARG A 58 6.30 54.85 110.58
C ARG A 58 5.87 56.31 110.72
N ALA A 59 6.66 57.26 110.22
CA ALA A 59 6.32 58.68 110.20
C ALA A 59 5.40 59.07 109.03
N TRP A 60 5.28 58.23 107.99
CA TRP A 60 4.43 58.46 106.82
C TRP A 60 3.36 57.36 106.68
N SER A 61 2.31 57.40 107.51
CA SER A 61 1.07 56.66 107.21
C SER A 61 -0.11 57.19 108.03
N ALA A 62 -0.94 58.03 107.42
CA ALA A 62 -2.36 58.25 107.75
C ALA A 62 -3.03 59.28 106.82
N LEU A 63 -2.26 60.15 106.16
CA LEU A 63 -2.80 61.27 105.37
C LEU A 63 -2.75 61.11 103.83
N ASP A 64 -2.00 60.16 103.27
CA ASP A 64 -1.90 59.96 101.80
C ASP A 64 -2.77 58.79 101.23
N GLU A 65 -3.40 57.96 102.07
CA GLU A 65 -4.20 56.80 101.60
C GLU A 65 -5.65 57.16 101.21
N ALA A 66 -6.21 58.24 101.76
CA ALA A 66 -7.59 58.65 101.50
C ALA A 66 -7.75 59.39 100.15
N ASP A 67 -6.76 60.19 99.76
CA ASP A 67 -6.78 60.97 98.52
C ASP A 67 -6.54 60.09 97.29
N GLY A 68 -5.59 59.13 97.38
CA GLY A 68 -5.32 58.19 96.28
C GLY A 68 -6.47 57.26 95.92
N LEU A 69 -7.36 56.92 96.87
CA LEU A 69 -8.55 56.11 96.62
C LEU A 69 -9.72 56.95 96.07
N GLY A 70 -9.83 58.21 96.52
CA GLY A 70 -10.82 59.17 96.01
C GLY A 70 -10.59 59.55 94.54
N ASP A 71 -9.32 59.71 94.15
CA ASP A 71 -8.94 59.96 92.74
C ASP A 71 -9.28 58.76 91.85
N LEU A 72 -9.08 57.54 92.33
CA LEU A 72 -9.44 56.31 91.63
C LEU A 72 -10.96 56.14 91.45
N GLU A 73 -11.76 56.49 92.47
CA GLU A 73 -13.23 56.50 92.38
C GLU A 73 -13.73 57.55 91.37
N ALA A 74 -13.17 58.77 91.41
CA ALA A 74 -13.52 59.86 90.51
C ALA A 74 -13.12 59.57 89.05
N ASP A 75 -11.98 58.92 88.83
CA ASP A 75 -11.55 58.47 87.51
C ASP A 75 -12.49 57.37 86.95
N TRP A 76 -12.96 56.45 87.80
CA TRP A 76 -13.93 55.42 87.43
C TRP A 76 -15.31 55.98 87.08
N ASP A 77 -15.76 57.03 87.78
CA ASP A 77 -17.02 57.72 87.47
C ASP A 77 -17.03 58.41 86.10
N GLN A 78 -15.85 58.67 85.53
CA GLN A 78 -15.67 59.27 84.21
C GLN A 78 -15.59 58.25 83.06
N ILE A 79 -15.54 56.95 83.35
CA ILE A 79 -15.52 55.88 82.35
C ILE A 79 -16.97 55.46 82.03
N GLY A 80 -17.40 55.68 80.79
CA GLY A 80 -18.75 55.32 80.31
C GLY A 80 -18.83 54.18 79.30
N ARG A 81 -17.68 53.66 78.81
CA ARG A 81 -17.65 52.62 77.76
C ARG A 81 -16.49 51.62 77.94
N PRO A 82 -16.65 50.33 77.56
CA PRO A 82 -15.61 49.30 77.68
C PRO A 82 -14.32 49.56 76.89
N ASP A 83 -14.38 50.39 75.85
CA ASP A 83 -13.31 50.70 74.91
C ASP A 83 -12.55 51.99 75.24
N ASP A 84 -12.84 52.67 76.36
CA ASP A 84 -12.07 53.86 76.77
C ASP A 84 -10.62 53.46 77.10
N PRO A 85 -9.60 54.11 76.48
CA PRO A 85 -8.20 53.72 76.62
C PRO A 85 -7.67 53.80 78.07
N ARG A 86 -8.34 54.56 78.95
CA ARG A 86 -7.97 54.68 80.37
C ARG A 86 -8.44 53.48 81.20
N VAL A 87 -9.44 52.72 80.73
CA VAL A 87 -10.02 51.54 81.41
C VAL A 87 -8.93 50.55 81.78
N TRP A 88 -7.98 50.28 80.87
CA TRP A 88 -6.88 49.37 81.14
C TRP A 88 -6.09 49.78 82.39
N SER A 89 -5.59 51.02 82.40
CA SER A 89 -4.78 51.52 83.52
C SER A 89 -5.57 51.60 84.81
N LEU A 90 -6.88 51.88 84.73
CA LEU A 90 -7.74 52.04 85.89
C LEU A 90 -8.13 50.69 86.50
N VAL A 91 -8.46 49.68 85.69
CA VAL A 91 -8.71 48.31 86.15
C VAL A 91 -7.44 47.73 86.78
N GLU A 92 -6.28 47.86 86.11
CA GLU A 92 -4.99 47.39 86.62
C GLU A 92 -4.66 48.07 87.96
N ARG A 93 -4.78 49.40 88.05
CA ARG A 93 -4.60 50.16 89.30
C ARG A 93 -5.59 49.77 90.39
N THR A 94 -6.84 49.43 90.06
CA THR A 94 -7.87 49.04 91.04
C THR A 94 -7.58 47.69 91.69
N PHE A 95 -6.95 46.77 90.96
CA PHE A 95 -6.59 45.44 91.46
C PHE A 95 -5.14 45.34 91.96
N ASP A 96 -4.22 46.25 91.58
CA ASP A 96 -2.81 46.24 92.02
C ASP A 96 -2.56 46.98 93.34
N THR A 97 -3.58 47.63 93.93
CA THR A 97 -3.52 48.21 95.29
C THR A 97 -3.43 47.10 96.35
N ARG A 98 -2.22 46.55 96.56
CA ARG A 98 -1.94 45.31 97.34
C ARG A 98 -1.94 45.46 98.87
N ARG A 99 -2.53 46.51 99.45
CA ARG A 99 -2.54 46.71 100.90
C ARG A 99 -3.91 47.17 101.43
N ILE A 100 -4.48 46.30 102.27
CA ILE A 100 -5.52 46.51 103.30
C ILE A 100 -6.98 46.58 102.81
N GLY A 101 -7.82 45.72 103.40
CA GLY A 101 -9.26 45.58 103.13
C GLY A 101 -10.10 46.77 103.62
N SER A 102 -10.08 47.88 102.87
CA SER A 102 -11.08 48.93 103.02
C SER A 102 -12.38 48.55 102.29
N GLU A 103 -13.52 48.81 102.91
CA GLU A 103 -14.85 48.52 102.34
C GLU A 103 -15.08 49.27 101.01
N ARG A 104 -14.45 50.44 100.84
CA ARG A 104 -14.50 51.24 99.60
C ARG A 104 -13.73 50.59 98.46
N LEU A 105 -12.53 50.05 98.70
CA LEU A 105 -11.77 49.33 97.68
C LEU A 105 -12.52 48.08 97.22
N CYS A 106 -13.17 47.35 98.13
CA CYS A 106 -14.01 46.20 97.79
C CYS A 106 -15.18 46.59 96.88
N ARG A 107 -15.91 47.68 97.18
CA ARG A 107 -17.00 48.18 96.32
C ARG A 107 -16.53 48.62 94.94
N LEU A 108 -15.35 49.26 94.86
CA LEU A 108 -14.76 49.66 93.59
C LEU A 108 -14.38 48.43 92.75
N GLN A 109 -13.75 47.41 93.37
CA GLN A 109 -13.45 46.13 92.73
C GLN A 109 -14.71 45.39 92.27
N GLU A 110 -15.79 45.41 93.06
CA GLU A 110 -17.09 44.84 92.67
C GLU A 110 -17.69 45.55 91.46
N ARG A 111 -17.66 46.88 91.45
CA ARG A 111 -18.16 47.69 90.33
C ARG A 111 -17.35 47.48 89.05
N THR A 112 -16.03 47.30 89.17
CA THR A 112 -15.16 46.94 88.04
C THR A 112 -15.49 45.54 87.50
N LEU A 113 -15.78 44.57 88.37
CA LEU A 113 -16.21 43.24 87.94
C LEU A 113 -17.59 43.24 87.28
N ASP A 114 -18.54 44.04 87.78
CA ASP A 114 -19.86 44.23 87.14
C ASP A 114 -19.72 44.81 85.74
N PHE A 115 -18.81 45.77 85.57
CA PHE A 115 -18.50 46.35 84.27
C PHE A 115 -17.89 45.33 83.29
N LEU A 116 -16.93 44.51 83.75
CA LEU A 116 -16.34 43.44 82.93
C LEU A 116 -17.35 42.33 82.60
N ALA A 117 -18.29 42.03 83.51
CA ALA A 117 -19.36 41.06 83.30
C ALA A 117 -20.46 41.56 82.35
N GLY A 118 -20.60 42.88 82.17
CA GLY A 118 -21.51 43.51 81.22
C GLY A 118 -21.06 43.45 79.75
N ILE A 119 -19.83 42.99 79.47
CA ILE A 119 -19.31 42.82 78.11
C ILE A 119 -19.93 41.57 77.48
N ASP A 120 -20.68 41.73 76.39
CA ASP A 120 -21.24 40.59 75.66
C ASP A 120 -20.15 39.81 74.90
N HIS A 121 -19.72 38.69 75.50
CA HIS A 121 -18.67 37.83 74.97
C HIS A 121 -19.04 37.12 73.64
N THR A 122 -20.31 37.16 73.22
CA THR A 122 -20.73 36.56 71.95
C THR A 122 -20.43 37.45 70.74
N THR A 123 -20.45 38.76 70.94
CA THR A 123 -20.21 39.78 69.91
C THR A 123 -18.81 40.43 70.01
N ALA A 124 -18.09 40.21 71.12
CA ALA A 124 -16.74 40.71 71.34
C ALA A 124 -15.70 40.16 70.35
N SER A 125 -14.74 41.00 69.94
CA SER A 125 -13.59 40.60 69.11
C SER A 125 -12.62 39.69 69.90
N PHE A 126 -11.79 38.93 69.19
CA PHE A 126 -10.80 38.04 69.82
C PHE A 126 -9.82 38.80 70.73
N ASP A 127 -9.35 39.97 70.29
CA ASP A 127 -8.45 40.84 71.07
C ASP A 127 -9.13 41.38 72.33
N LEU A 128 -10.42 41.73 72.24
CA LEU A 128 -11.21 42.16 73.39
C LEU A 128 -11.39 40.99 74.39
N LEU A 129 -11.66 39.77 73.91
CA LEU A 129 -11.77 38.58 74.78
C LEU A 129 -10.43 38.23 75.46
N LEU A 130 -9.30 38.37 74.75
CA LEU A 130 -7.96 38.17 75.33
C LEU A 130 -7.64 39.21 76.40
N TRP A 131 -8.04 40.46 76.15
CA TRP A 131 -7.93 41.58 77.07
C TRP A 131 -8.79 41.36 78.33
N VAL A 132 -10.08 41.05 78.18
CA VAL A 132 -10.99 40.76 79.31
C VAL A 132 -10.46 39.57 80.13
N ALA A 133 -9.94 38.52 79.49
CA ALA A 133 -9.36 37.37 80.20
C ALA A 133 -8.16 37.76 81.08
N ARG A 134 -7.25 38.62 80.59
CA ARG A 134 -6.11 39.13 81.37
C ARG A 134 -6.56 39.95 82.58
N LEU A 135 -7.61 40.73 82.44
CA LEU A 135 -8.17 41.51 83.55
C LEU A 135 -8.83 40.63 84.61
N TYR A 136 -9.53 39.56 84.20
CA TYR A 136 -10.01 38.54 85.12
C TYR A 136 -8.87 37.75 85.78
N ASP A 137 -7.74 37.50 85.10
CA ASP A 137 -6.55 36.88 85.70
C ASP A 137 -5.97 37.75 86.83
N ILE A 138 -5.90 39.07 86.61
CA ILE A 138 -5.47 40.03 87.62
C ILE A 138 -6.46 40.06 88.78
N ALA A 139 -7.77 40.11 88.52
CA ALA A 139 -8.80 40.09 89.55
C ALA A 139 -8.81 38.77 90.37
N ALA A 140 -8.49 37.63 89.74
CA ALA A 140 -8.40 36.32 90.39
C ALA A 140 -7.25 36.22 91.40
N SER A 141 -6.26 37.12 91.32
CA SER A 141 -5.15 37.20 92.29
C SER A 141 -5.59 37.77 93.65
N ASN A 142 -6.79 38.37 93.72
CA ASN A 142 -7.40 38.85 94.96
C ASN A 142 -8.34 37.78 95.58
N PRO A 143 -8.10 37.33 96.83
CA PRO A 143 -8.87 36.27 97.46
C PRO A 143 -10.39 36.50 97.54
N SER A 144 -10.84 37.76 97.68
CA SER A 144 -12.26 38.12 97.80
C SER A 144 -13.03 38.01 96.47
N CYS A 145 -12.36 38.23 95.34
CA CYS A 145 -12.97 38.22 94.01
C CYS A 145 -12.97 36.82 93.35
N ARG A 146 -12.11 35.91 93.83
CA ARG A 146 -11.83 34.59 93.25
C ARG A 146 -13.07 33.73 92.92
N PRO A 147 -14.11 33.62 93.78
CA PRO A 147 -15.27 32.76 93.49
C PRO A 147 -16.14 33.29 92.34
N ARG A 148 -16.21 34.61 92.19
CA ARG A 148 -17.03 35.29 91.17
C ARG A 148 -16.34 35.29 89.81
N VAL A 149 -15.03 35.52 89.82
CA VAL A 149 -14.17 35.55 88.62
C VAL A 149 -14.02 34.17 87.95
N ALA A 150 -14.06 33.08 88.72
CA ALA A 150 -13.86 31.73 88.18
C ALA A 150 -14.87 31.37 87.07
N ARG A 151 -16.15 31.70 87.26
CA ARG A 151 -17.22 31.35 86.30
C ARG A 151 -17.11 32.13 84.98
N ASP A 152 -16.80 33.41 85.05
CA ASP A 152 -16.68 34.26 83.86
C ASP A 152 -15.37 34.00 83.12
N ARG A 153 -14.29 33.68 83.84
CA ARG A 153 -13.03 33.20 83.26
C ARG A 153 -13.22 31.91 82.46
N ASP A 154 -13.96 30.93 83.00
CA ASP A 154 -14.25 29.68 82.28
C ASP A 154 -15.14 29.92 81.05
N ARG A 155 -16.13 30.81 81.16
CA ARG A 155 -17.01 31.18 80.04
C ARG A 155 -16.24 31.88 78.91
N ILE A 156 -15.32 32.79 79.23
CA ILE A 156 -14.47 33.47 78.26
C ILE A 156 -13.47 32.50 77.64
N ALA A 157 -12.90 31.58 78.42
CA ALA A 157 -12.02 30.53 77.92
C ALA A 157 -12.74 29.63 76.89
N LEU A 158 -13.98 29.24 77.16
CA LEU A 158 -14.81 28.47 76.22
C LEU A 158 -15.13 29.25 74.94
N HIS A 159 -15.49 30.53 75.03
CA HIS A 159 -15.75 31.37 73.84
C HIS A 159 -14.49 31.64 73.02
N ARG A 160 -13.33 31.85 73.67
CA ARG A 160 -12.04 31.99 72.99
C ARG A 160 -11.70 30.72 72.22
N PHE A 161 -11.87 29.57 72.87
CA PHE A 161 -11.67 28.27 72.23
C PHE A 161 -12.61 28.05 71.06
N ARG A 162 -13.90 28.39 71.20
CA ARG A 162 -14.88 28.25 70.11
C ARG A 162 -14.49 29.09 68.89
N ARG A 163 -14.04 30.34 69.08
CA ARG A 163 -13.56 31.18 67.98
C ARG A 163 -12.30 30.62 67.30
N GLN A 164 -11.38 30.05 68.08
CA GLN A 164 -10.21 29.36 67.53
C GLN A 164 -10.64 28.12 66.72
N LEU A 165 -11.57 27.31 67.26
CA LEU A 165 -12.12 26.14 66.60
C LEU A 165 -12.86 26.51 65.30
N ASP A 166 -13.68 27.57 65.31
CA ASP A 166 -14.39 28.07 64.11
C ASP A 166 -13.40 28.57 63.03
N THR A 167 -12.18 28.98 63.41
CA THR A 167 -11.13 29.43 62.49
C THR A 167 -10.31 28.25 61.94
N VAL A 168 -10.00 27.26 62.78
CA VAL A 168 -9.15 26.11 62.44
C VAL A 168 -9.95 25.01 61.73
N THR A 169 -11.23 24.81 62.07
CA THR A 169 -12.07 23.77 61.47
C THR A 169 -12.13 23.87 59.94
N PRO A 170 -12.35 25.05 59.32
CA PRO A 170 -12.28 25.18 57.86
C PRO A 170 -10.91 24.82 57.28
N GLN A 171 -9.81 25.14 57.98
CA GLN A 171 -8.45 24.84 57.52
C GLN A 171 -8.17 23.33 57.58
N VAL A 172 -8.60 22.65 58.64
CA VAL A 172 -8.51 21.19 58.78
C VAL A 172 -9.36 20.51 57.73
N VAL A 173 -10.59 20.96 57.50
CA VAL A 173 -11.48 20.40 56.47
C VAL A 173 -10.90 20.61 55.07
N GLU A 174 -10.41 21.81 54.75
CA GLU A 174 -9.76 22.11 53.47
C GLU A 174 -8.50 21.26 53.24
N ALA A 175 -7.67 21.08 54.27
CA ALA A 175 -6.49 20.22 54.20
C ALA A 175 -6.87 18.74 54.00
N LEU A 176 -7.91 18.26 54.69
CA LEU A 176 -8.43 16.90 54.52
C LEU A 176 -9.12 16.67 53.17
N ASP A 177 -9.82 17.66 52.64
CA ASP A 177 -10.38 17.62 51.29
C ASP A 177 -9.27 17.59 50.22
N ARG A 178 -8.07 18.11 50.55
CA ARG A 178 -6.84 17.96 49.77
C ARG A 178 -6.02 16.70 50.09
N TRP A 179 -6.48 15.85 51.00
CA TRP A 179 -5.79 14.65 51.50
C TRP A 179 -4.41 14.94 52.10
N ASP A 180 -4.24 16.10 52.74
CA ASP A 180 -3.04 16.50 53.45
C ASP A 180 -3.24 16.33 54.96
N VAL A 181 -2.99 15.11 55.45
CA VAL A 181 -3.16 14.76 56.87
C VAL A 181 -2.16 15.51 57.75
N ASP A 182 -0.97 15.83 57.22
CA ASP A 182 0.08 16.54 57.96
C ASP A 182 -0.29 18.03 58.14
N ALA A 183 -0.80 18.69 57.10
CA ALA A 183 -1.30 20.06 57.20
C ALA A 183 -2.56 20.14 58.08
N ALA A 184 -3.45 19.14 57.99
CA ALA A 184 -4.62 19.04 58.87
C ALA A 184 -4.20 18.85 60.33
N GLY A 185 -3.17 18.03 60.59
CA GLY A 185 -2.59 17.84 61.92
C GLY A 185 -1.95 19.10 62.45
N ALA A 186 -1.09 19.75 61.67
CA ALA A 186 -0.45 21.01 62.06
C ALA A 186 -1.47 22.12 62.37
N ALA A 187 -2.58 22.19 61.63
CA ALA A 187 -3.67 23.13 61.91
C ALA A 187 -4.42 22.75 63.20
N LEU A 188 -4.72 21.46 63.40
CA LEU A 188 -5.41 20.97 64.58
C LEU A 188 -4.58 21.11 65.86
N ASP A 189 -3.26 20.93 65.78
CA ASP A 189 -2.31 21.05 66.89
C ASP A 189 -2.25 22.50 67.46
N THR A 190 -2.74 23.49 66.71
CA THR A 190 -2.89 24.87 67.22
C THR A 190 -4.02 25.03 68.25
N LEU A 191 -4.88 24.01 68.39
CA LEU A 191 -6.05 24.02 69.28
C LEU A 191 -5.79 23.37 70.65
N ASP A 192 -4.54 23.11 71.06
CA ASP A 192 -4.30 22.24 72.22
C ASP A 192 -3.98 23.00 73.53
N PRO A 193 -4.56 22.60 74.71
CA PRO A 193 -5.56 21.54 74.93
C PRO A 193 -7.03 21.99 74.87
N ALA A 194 -7.87 21.14 74.28
CA ALA A 194 -9.30 21.36 74.11
C ALA A 194 -10.12 21.22 75.42
N PRO A 195 -11.01 22.17 75.75
CA PRO A 195 -11.97 22.01 76.84
C PRO A 195 -12.91 20.83 76.60
N GLU A 196 -13.32 20.14 77.66
CA GLU A 196 -14.19 18.95 77.61
C GLU A 196 -15.51 19.21 76.85
N ALA A 197 -16.03 20.44 76.92
CA ALA A 197 -17.22 20.88 76.20
C ALA A 197 -17.11 20.76 74.65
N PHE A 198 -15.89 20.80 74.11
CA PHE A 198 -15.61 20.72 72.67
C PHE A 198 -14.88 19.43 72.27
N ALA A 199 -14.63 18.50 73.21
CA ALA A 199 -13.89 17.27 72.96
C ALA A 199 -14.51 16.41 71.85
N ARG A 200 -15.84 16.41 71.70
CA ARG A 200 -16.52 15.67 70.61
C ARG A 200 -16.27 16.26 69.23
N GLU A 201 -16.19 17.59 69.12
CA GLU A 201 -15.98 18.29 67.84
C GLU A 201 -14.53 18.07 67.37
N VAL A 202 -13.56 18.17 68.29
CA VAL A 202 -12.15 17.87 68.02
C VAL A 202 -11.95 16.38 67.70
N ALA A 203 -12.58 15.47 68.45
CA ALA A 203 -12.51 14.03 68.18
C ALA A 203 -13.11 13.64 66.82
N ALA A 204 -14.17 14.33 66.37
CA ALA A 204 -14.75 14.10 65.05
C ALA A 204 -13.77 14.49 63.93
N LEU A 205 -13.02 15.59 64.09
CA LEU A 205 -11.97 15.99 63.16
C LEU A 205 -10.81 14.98 63.16
N GLN A 206 -10.35 14.55 64.34
CA GLN A 206 -9.30 13.53 64.48
C GLN A 206 -9.71 12.18 63.86
N ALA A 207 -10.97 11.75 64.04
CA ALA A 207 -11.48 10.53 63.44
C ALA A 207 -11.51 10.61 61.91
N ARG A 208 -11.87 11.78 61.35
CA ARG A 208 -11.85 12.00 59.90
C ARG A 208 -10.42 12.01 59.34
N MET A 209 -9.46 12.59 60.07
CA MET A 209 -8.03 12.51 59.71
C MET A 209 -7.54 11.05 59.67
N ALA A 210 -7.85 10.26 60.70
CA ALA A 210 -7.42 8.86 60.79
C ALA A 210 -8.01 8.00 59.66
N GLU A 211 -9.26 8.26 59.25
CA GLU A 211 -9.89 7.56 58.13
C GLU A 211 -9.19 7.85 56.80
N ILE A 212 -8.86 9.12 56.53
CA ILE A 212 -8.14 9.52 55.31
C ILE A 212 -6.72 8.97 55.31
N LEU A 213 -6.05 8.92 56.47
CA LEU A 213 -4.73 8.29 56.62
C LEU A 213 -4.79 6.78 56.32
N ARG A 214 -5.77 6.05 56.86
CA ARG A 214 -5.93 4.62 56.58
C ARG A 214 -6.17 4.36 55.09
N ARG A 215 -7.03 5.16 54.45
CA ARG A 215 -7.34 5.04 53.02
C ARG A 215 -6.13 5.36 52.15
N SER A 216 -5.35 6.37 52.49
CA SER A 216 -4.14 6.73 51.73
C SER A 216 -3.07 5.63 51.77
N VAL A 217 -2.88 4.96 52.91
CA VAL A 217 -1.97 3.80 53.02
C VAL A 217 -2.44 2.62 52.18
N GLN A 218 -3.74 2.28 52.23
CA GLN A 218 -4.32 1.19 51.43
C GLN A 218 -4.19 1.46 49.93
N LEU A 219 -4.49 2.69 49.50
CA LEU A 219 -4.37 3.11 48.11
C LEU A 219 -2.92 3.05 47.63
N GLN A 220 -1.96 3.50 48.44
CA GLN A 220 -0.54 3.43 48.09
C GLN A 220 -0.07 1.98 47.94
N ALA A 221 -0.46 1.08 48.85
CA ALA A 221 -0.10 -0.34 48.75
C ALA A 221 -0.70 -1.02 47.50
N ALA A 222 -1.91 -0.65 47.09
CA ALA A 222 -2.52 -1.14 45.85
C ALA A 222 -1.83 -0.57 44.60
N LEU A 223 -1.43 0.71 44.62
CA LEU A 223 -0.63 1.33 43.56
C LEU A 223 0.76 0.68 43.43
N ASP A 224 1.43 0.38 44.54
CA ASP A 224 2.74 -0.27 44.53
C ASP A 224 2.66 -1.71 44.00
N ARG A 225 1.61 -2.46 44.36
CA ARG A 225 1.33 -3.79 43.81
C ARG A 225 1.07 -3.74 42.31
N ALA A 226 0.32 -2.75 41.82
CA ALA A 226 0.08 -2.56 40.39
C ALA A 226 1.37 -2.14 39.64
N ALA A 227 2.16 -1.24 40.22
CA ALA A 227 3.40 -0.74 39.63
C ALA A 227 4.51 -1.82 39.56
N SER A 228 4.51 -2.80 40.47
CA SER A 228 5.50 -3.87 40.54
C SER A 228 5.07 -5.19 39.88
N ALA A 229 3.85 -5.27 39.34
CA ALA A 229 3.31 -6.50 38.77
C ALA A 229 3.97 -6.86 37.42
N THR A 230 4.50 -8.09 37.32
CA THR A 230 4.92 -8.68 36.05
C THR A 230 3.94 -9.76 35.61
N VAL A 231 3.46 -9.68 34.37
CA VAL A 231 2.53 -10.69 33.82
C VAL A 231 3.32 -11.77 33.09
N ARG A 232 3.38 -12.98 33.64
CA ARG A 232 4.03 -14.14 33.02
C ARG A 232 3.06 -15.29 32.75
N SER A 233 1.91 -15.27 33.38
CA SER A 233 0.86 -16.27 33.27
C SER A 233 -0.53 -15.64 33.25
N PRO A 234 -1.57 -16.39 32.82
CA PRO A 234 -2.96 -15.94 32.94
C PRO A 234 -3.35 -15.64 34.39
N GLY A 235 -2.78 -16.37 35.36
CA GLY A 235 -2.98 -16.14 36.79
C GLY A 235 -2.47 -14.75 37.23
N ASP A 236 -1.29 -14.35 36.77
CA ASP A 236 -0.72 -13.03 37.07
C ASP A 236 -1.55 -11.90 36.44
N ALA A 237 -2.03 -12.08 35.20
CA ALA A 237 -2.93 -11.13 34.54
C ALA A 237 -4.25 -10.98 35.29
N THR A 238 -4.77 -12.08 35.84
CA THR A 238 -6.03 -12.10 36.61
C THR A 238 -5.85 -11.42 37.98
N LEU A 239 -4.71 -11.66 38.63
CA LEU A 239 -4.37 -11.04 39.92
C LEU A 239 -4.15 -9.52 39.78
N LEU A 240 -3.49 -9.09 38.70
CA LEU A 240 -3.31 -7.68 38.36
C LEU A 240 -4.65 -7.01 38.05
N ALA A 241 -5.52 -7.68 37.29
CA ALA A 241 -6.87 -7.20 37.00
C ALA A 241 -7.71 -7.01 38.26
N ALA A 242 -7.57 -7.89 39.25
CA ALA A 242 -8.24 -7.77 40.55
C ALA A 242 -7.66 -6.62 41.41
N THR A 243 -6.34 -6.41 41.37
CA THR A 243 -5.69 -5.29 42.06
C THR A 243 -6.12 -3.93 41.49
N LEU A 244 -6.36 -3.88 40.17
CA LEU A 244 -6.84 -2.65 39.50
C LEU A 244 -8.35 -2.43 39.68
N ASP A 245 -9.14 -3.49 39.88
CA ASP A 245 -10.52 -3.36 40.37
C ASP A 245 -10.59 -2.74 41.76
N GLU A 246 -9.68 -3.16 42.65
CA GLU A 246 -9.54 -2.58 43.98
C GLU A 246 -9.22 -1.07 43.87
N LEU A 247 -8.27 -0.68 43.00
CA LEU A 247 -7.95 0.73 42.73
C LEU A 247 -9.10 1.52 42.07
N ALA A 248 -9.85 0.90 41.14
CA ALA A 248 -10.99 1.52 40.50
C ALA A 248 -12.16 1.75 41.48
N ALA A 249 -12.34 0.87 42.47
CA ALA A 249 -13.32 1.07 43.53
C ALA A 249 -13.02 2.33 44.36
N HIS A 250 -11.74 2.64 44.59
CA HIS A 250 -11.34 3.88 45.26
C HIS A 250 -11.59 5.14 44.42
N ARG A 251 -11.58 5.05 43.08
CA ARG A 251 -11.86 6.18 42.17
C ARG A 251 -13.30 6.68 42.25
N ALA A 252 -14.23 5.87 42.76
CA ALA A 252 -15.63 6.27 42.94
C ALA A 252 -15.85 7.22 44.14
N ASP A 253 -14.84 7.43 45.00
CA ASP A 253 -14.90 8.43 46.08
C ASP A 253 -14.70 9.85 45.51
N ALA A 254 -15.70 10.72 45.72
CA ALA A 254 -15.78 12.07 45.13
C ALA A 254 -14.69 13.07 45.56
N VAL A 255 -13.80 12.70 46.50
CA VAL A 255 -12.82 13.58 47.14
C VAL A 255 -11.37 13.21 46.74
N LEU A 256 -11.16 12.33 45.76
CA LEU A 256 -9.80 11.89 45.40
C LEU A 256 -9.00 13.00 44.69
N PRO A 257 -7.76 13.32 45.12
CA PRO A 257 -6.90 14.28 44.44
C PRO A 257 -6.55 13.85 43.01
N GLU A 258 -6.46 14.81 42.10
CA GLU A 258 -6.20 14.56 40.67
C GLU A 258 -4.87 13.83 40.41
N ARG A 259 -3.84 14.08 41.24
CA ARG A 259 -2.57 13.34 41.19
C ARG A 259 -2.74 11.82 41.38
N LEU A 260 -3.66 11.41 42.25
CA LEU A 260 -3.91 10.00 42.56
C LEU A 260 -4.85 9.38 41.51
N ILE A 261 -5.81 10.13 40.99
CA ILE A 261 -6.62 9.72 39.83
C ILE A 261 -5.71 9.43 38.63
N ARG A 262 -4.73 10.31 38.40
CA ARG A 262 -3.72 10.13 37.36
C ARG A 262 -2.84 8.89 37.61
N ALA A 263 -2.36 8.68 38.84
CA ALA A 263 -1.57 7.50 39.20
C ALA A 263 -2.33 6.18 38.98
N ILE A 264 -3.64 6.14 39.31
CA ILE A 264 -4.50 4.98 39.05
C ILE A 264 -4.65 4.76 37.54
N ALA A 265 -4.85 5.81 36.75
CA ALA A 265 -4.95 5.72 35.30
C ALA A 265 -3.63 5.28 34.64
N GLU A 266 -2.49 5.75 35.14
CA GLU A 266 -1.16 5.35 34.68
C GLU A 266 -0.89 3.87 35.00
N ALA A 267 -1.30 3.39 36.18
CA ALA A 267 -1.23 1.98 36.56
C ALA A 267 -2.11 1.08 35.67
N ASP A 268 -3.33 1.54 35.33
CA ASP A 268 -4.26 0.85 34.44
C ASP A 268 -3.68 0.72 33.01
N ALA A 269 -3.10 1.81 32.49
CA ALA A 269 -2.42 1.81 31.19
C ALA A 269 -1.17 0.92 31.17
N ALA A 270 -0.34 0.97 32.22
CA ALA A 270 0.85 0.14 32.34
C ALA A 270 0.52 -1.36 32.42
N ALA A 271 -0.53 -1.72 33.16
CA ALA A 271 -1.02 -3.10 33.21
C ALA A 271 -1.56 -3.57 31.85
N ALA A 272 -2.21 -2.69 31.09
CA ALA A 272 -2.77 -3.05 29.78
C ALA A 272 -1.64 -3.34 28.80
N ALA A 273 -0.59 -2.53 28.84
CA ALA A 273 0.64 -2.75 28.10
C ALA A 273 1.34 -4.05 28.52
N ALA A 274 1.40 -4.38 29.82
CA ALA A 274 2.02 -5.60 30.31
C ALA A 274 1.26 -6.86 29.88
N VAL A 275 -0.08 -6.86 29.96
CA VAL A 275 -0.94 -7.96 29.50
C VAL A 275 -0.86 -8.12 27.97
N ALA A 276 -0.87 -7.01 27.23
CA ALA A 276 -0.72 -7.04 25.77
C ALA A 276 0.66 -7.57 25.35
N ARG A 277 1.73 -7.18 26.05
CA ARG A 277 3.09 -7.68 25.79
C ARG A 277 3.20 -9.17 26.06
N TRP A 278 2.68 -9.65 27.19
CA TRP A 278 2.61 -11.09 27.46
C TRP A 278 1.79 -11.83 26.40
N GLY A 279 0.65 -11.27 25.97
CA GLY A 279 -0.17 -11.83 24.90
C GLY A 279 0.58 -11.95 23.57
N ALA A 280 1.33 -10.91 23.20
CA ALA A 280 2.17 -10.91 22.01
C ALA A 280 3.32 -11.93 22.09
N ASP A 281 3.99 -12.03 23.24
CA ASP A 281 5.08 -12.98 23.45
C ASP A 281 4.55 -14.43 23.46
N ALA A 282 3.43 -14.71 24.13
CA ALA A 282 2.79 -16.02 24.13
C ALA A 282 2.26 -16.44 22.74
N ALA A 283 1.73 -15.49 21.96
CA ALA A 283 1.33 -15.72 20.58
C ALA A 283 2.53 -16.00 19.66
N ARG A 284 3.67 -15.36 19.91
CA ARG A 284 4.95 -15.59 19.19
C ARG A 284 5.55 -16.96 19.53
N GLU A 285 5.46 -17.38 20.79
CA GLU A 285 5.99 -18.65 21.30
C GLU A 285 5.11 -19.86 20.97
N ALA A 286 3.88 -19.66 20.49
CA ALA A 286 2.96 -20.70 20.08
C ALA A 286 3.46 -21.44 18.82
N GLN A 287 4.36 -22.41 19.00
CA GLN A 287 4.88 -23.23 17.92
C GLN A 287 3.85 -24.29 17.49
N GLY A 288 3.49 -24.28 16.21
CA GLY A 288 2.55 -25.23 15.64
C GLY A 288 1.08 -24.82 15.80
N LEU A 289 0.23 -25.42 14.96
CA LEU A 289 -1.20 -25.10 14.91
C LEU A 289 -1.91 -25.39 16.25
N ASP A 290 -1.48 -26.44 16.95
CA ASP A 290 -2.00 -26.81 18.27
C ASP A 290 -1.57 -25.80 19.35
N GLY A 291 -0.36 -25.24 19.24
CA GLY A 291 0.13 -24.18 20.12
C GLY A 291 -0.73 -22.91 20.05
N LEU A 292 -1.17 -22.52 18.84
CA LEU A 292 -2.08 -21.38 18.66
C LEU A 292 -3.48 -21.64 19.25
N VAL A 293 -3.99 -22.87 19.16
CA VAL A 293 -5.26 -23.26 19.80
C VAL A 293 -5.14 -23.22 21.32
N VAL A 294 -4.00 -23.65 21.88
CA VAL A 294 -3.74 -23.56 23.32
C VAL A 294 -3.65 -22.10 23.76
N PHE A 295 -2.91 -21.25 23.04
CA PHE A 295 -2.87 -19.81 23.30
C PHE A 295 -4.28 -19.22 23.37
N GLN A 296 -5.14 -19.52 22.38
CA GLN A 296 -6.51 -19.00 22.35
C GLN A 296 -7.34 -19.42 23.56
N ARG A 297 -7.18 -20.66 23.99
CA ARG A 297 -7.86 -21.16 25.20
C ARG A 297 -7.38 -20.44 26.46
N GLU A 298 -6.09 -20.13 26.56
CA GLU A 298 -5.52 -19.43 27.72
C GLU A 298 -5.83 -17.92 27.70
N TRP A 299 -5.82 -17.27 26.53
CA TRP A 299 -6.19 -15.86 26.33
C TRP A 299 -7.64 -15.60 26.75
N ALA A 300 -8.54 -16.53 26.43
CA ALA A 300 -9.94 -16.49 26.83
C ALA A 300 -10.17 -16.52 28.36
N ARG A 301 -9.17 -16.90 29.18
CA ARG A 301 -9.26 -16.90 30.65
C ARG A 301 -9.02 -15.53 31.28
N ILE A 302 -8.46 -14.58 30.53
CA ILE A 302 -8.24 -13.19 31.00
C ILE A 302 -9.57 -12.43 31.01
N PRO A 303 -9.84 -11.53 31.96
CA PRO A 303 -11.08 -10.74 31.94
C PRO A 303 -11.24 -9.93 30.64
N PRO A 304 -12.44 -9.85 30.03
CA PRO A 304 -12.65 -9.26 28.71
C PRO A 304 -12.18 -7.81 28.54
N ARG A 305 -12.23 -6.99 29.60
CA ARG A 305 -11.76 -5.59 29.54
C ARG A 305 -10.24 -5.46 29.41
N TRP A 306 -9.50 -6.51 29.76
CA TRP A 306 -8.04 -6.61 29.71
C TRP A 306 -7.56 -7.42 28.50
N GLN A 307 -8.46 -8.15 27.85
CA GLN A 307 -8.21 -8.75 26.56
C GLN A 307 -8.09 -7.60 25.53
N GLY A 308 -6.87 -7.11 25.34
CA GLY A 308 -6.56 -6.17 24.26
C GLY A 308 -6.95 -6.75 22.90
N ARG A 309 -7.05 -5.90 21.88
CA ARG A 309 -7.27 -6.39 20.50
C ARG A 309 -6.05 -7.21 20.09
N GLU A 310 -6.26 -8.51 19.84
CA GLU A 310 -5.26 -9.35 19.20
C GLU A 310 -4.88 -8.72 17.85
N GLN A 311 -3.60 -8.41 17.67
CA GLN A 311 -3.10 -7.86 16.42
C GLN A 311 -2.56 -8.99 15.53
N ALA A 312 -2.66 -8.81 14.22
CA ALA A 312 -2.32 -9.87 13.26
C ALA A 312 -0.81 -10.20 13.23
N ASP A 313 0.03 -9.23 13.59
CA ASP A 313 1.49 -9.29 13.66
C ASP A 313 1.99 -10.16 14.83
N TRP A 314 1.25 -10.24 15.94
CA TRP A 314 1.56 -11.12 17.07
C TRP A 314 1.74 -12.57 16.63
N PHE A 315 0.92 -12.99 15.66
CA PHE A 315 0.91 -14.34 15.14
C PHE A 315 1.82 -14.54 13.91
N ALA A 316 2.40 -13.48 13.34
CA ALA A 316 3.17 -13.60 12.10
C ALA A 316 4.36 -14.59 12.22
N PRO A 317 5.16 -14.57 13.30
CA PRO A 317 6.26 -15.53 13.47
C PRO A 317 5.78 -16.97 13.65
N ALA A 318 4.75 -17.17 14.47
CA ALA A 318 4.14 -18.48 14.71
C ALA A 318 3.49 -19.05 13.44
N TRP A 319 2.78 -18.22 12.68
CA TRP A 319 2.16 -18.59 11.42
C TRP A 319 3.20 -18.96 10.35
N ALA A 320 4.29 -18.20 10.24
CA ALA A 320 5.39 -18.54 9.35
C ALA A 320 6.03 -19.89 9.73
N ALA A 321 6.21 -20.16 11.03
CA ALA A 321 6.71 -21.45 11.51
C ALA A 321 5.76 -22.61 11.17
N ILE A 322 4.45 -22.41 11.33
CA ILE A 322 3.41 -23.39 10.95
C ILE A 322 3.45 -23.67 9.45
N LEU A 323 3.52 -22.64 8.61
CA LEU A 323 3.61 -22.79 7.16
C LEU A 323 4.89 -23.52 6.75
N LYS A 324 6.04 -23.19 7.36
CA LYS A 324 7.32 -23.88 7.13
C LYS A 324 7.25 -25.36 7.52
N GLN A 325 6.70 -25.67 8.69
CA GLN A 325 6.51 -27.06 9.13
C GLN A 325 5.57 -27.81 8.18
N THR A 326 4.49 -27.16 7.74
CA THR A 326 3.52 -27.75 6.81
C THR A 326 4.15 -27.97 5.44
N GLY A 327 4.96 -27.04 4.94
CA GLY A 327 5.73 -27.20 3.71
C GLY A 327 6.72 -28.36 3.78
N ASN A 328 7.40 -28.54 4.92
CA ASN A 328 8.28 -29.69 5.14
C ASN A 328 7.51 -31.02 5.16
N THR A 329 6.33 -31.07 5.77
CA THR A 329 5.48 -32.27 5.78
C THR A 329 4.92 -32.56 4.39
N LEU A 330 4.46 -31.52 3.68
CA LEU A 330 4.01 -31.63 2.31
C LEU A 330 5.10 -32.21 1.43
N ALA A 331 6.33 -31.68 1.48
CA ALA A 331 7.46 -32.16 0.68
C ALA A 331 7.80 -33.65 0.88
N ARG A 332 7.39 -34.24 2.02
CA ARG A 332 7.58 -35.66 2.36
C ARG A 332 6.37 -36.54 2.04
N ALA A 333 5.24 -35.96 1.62
CA ALA A 333 4.03 -36.72 1.30
C ALA A 333 4.31 -37.74 0.19
N ALA A 334 3.89 -38.98 0.41
CA ALA A 334 4.08 -40.07 -0.55
C ALA A 334 2.94 -40.09 -1.58
N ASP A 335 1.73 -39.73 -1.17
CA ASP A 335 0.52 -39.75 -1.98
C ASP A 335 -0.43 -38.57 -1.68
N GLY A 336 -1.57 -38.53 -2.38
CA GLY A 336 -2.59 -37.51 -2.16
C GLY A 336 -3.34 -37.63 -0.83
N ALA A 337 -3.34 -38.80 -0.18
CA ALA A 337 -4.04 -39.01 1.09
C ALA A 337 -3.30 -38.32 2.25
N ASP A 338 -1.96 -38.33 2.22
CA ASP A 338 -1.12 -37.56 3.16
C ASP A 338 -1.44 -36.06 3.11
N VAL A 339 -1.70 -35.53 1.91
CA VAL A 339 -2.06 -34.12 1.70
C VAL A 339 -3.48 -33.83 2.19
N ASP A 340 -4.42 -34.75 2.03
CA ASP A 340 -5.78 -34.64 2.59
C ASP A 340 -5.76 -34.60 4.14
N ILE A 341 -4.82 -35.30 4.79
CA ILE A 341 -4.63 -35.22 6.25
C ILE A 341 -4.21 -33.81 6.68
N LEU A 342 -3.31 -33.17 5.92
CA LEU A 342 -2.93 -31.77 6.14
C LEU A 342 -4.12 -30.84 5.96
N ALA A 343 -4.89 -31.02 4.88
CA ALA A 343 -6.11 -30.24 4.62
C ALA A 343 -7.09 -30.33 5.80
N LYS A 344 -7.34 -31.55 6.29
CA LYS A 344 -8.24 -31.82 7.41
C LYS A 344 -7.74 -31.17 8.71
N ARG A 345 -6.45 -31.25 9.01
CA ARG A 345 -5.86 -30.64 10.22
C ARG A 345 -6.11 -29.13 10.29
N PHE A 346 -5.93 -28.41 9.17
CA PHE A 346 -6.20 -26.98 9.11
C PHE A 346 -7.70 -26.67 9.12
N HIS A 347 -8.53 -27.51 8.49
CA HIS A 347 -9.98 -27.38 8.52
C HIS A 347 -10.53 -27.50 9.95
N ASP A 348 -10.08 -28.50 10.70
CA ASP A 348 -10.53 -28.79 12.07
C ASP A 348 -10.03 -27.76 13.10
N ALA A 349 -8.86 -27.15 12.87
CA ALA A 349 -8.31 -26.09 13.71
C ALA A 349 -8.98 -24.73 13.48
N ALA A 350 -9.42 -24.44 12.25
CA ALA A 350 -9.99 -23.15 11.87
C ALA A 350 -11.08 -22.60 12.83
N PRO A 351 -12.08 -23.37 13.32
CA PRO A 351 -13.08 -22.85 14.26
C PRO A 351 -12.55 -22.54 15.67
N ARG A 352 -11.33 -22.97 16.02
CA ARG A 352 -10.71 -22.80 17.34
C ARG A 352 -9.67 -21.68 17.40
N LEU A 353 -9.44 -21.00 16.28
CA LEU A 353 -8.48 -19.91 16.15
C LEU A 353 -9.20 -18.55 16.13
N SER A 354 -8.47 -17.47 16.39
CA SER A 354 -9.03 -16.12 16.28
C SER A 354 -9.34 -15.73 14.83
N ARG A 355 -10.27 -14.78 14.67
CA ARG A 355 -10.74 -14.25 13.37
C ARG A 355 -9.63 -14.05 12.32
N PRO A 356 -8.51 -13.38 12.61
CA PRO A 356 -7.45 -13.16 11.61
C PRO A 356 -6.76 -14.45 11.13
N LEU A 357 -6.82 -15.53 11.90
CA LEU A 357 -6.21 -16.81 11.58
C LEU A 357 -7.18 -17.81 10.93
N VAL A 358 -8.49 -17.69 11.18
CA VAL A 358 -9.51 -18.57 10.56
C VAL A 358 -9.45 -18.51 9.03
N GLY A 359 -9.35 -17.30 8.47
CA GLY A 359 -9.26 -17.12 7.02
C GLY A 359 -8.00 -17.77 6.43
N LYS A 360 -6.86 -17.60 7.10
CA LYS A 360 -5.58 -18.18 6.69
C LYS A 360 -5.59 -19.70 6.78
N ALA A 361 -6.10 -20.28 7.87
CA ALA A 361 -6.22 -21.73 8.04
C ALA A 361 -7.14 -22.37 6.98
N ARG A 362 -8.28 -21.75 6.67
CA ARG A 362 -9.19 -22.24 5.62
C ARG A 362 -8.57 -22.17 4.23
N ALA A 363 -7.82 -21.11 3.92
CA ALA A 363 -7.12 -20.99 2.65
C ALA A 363 -6.09 -22.12 2.48
N VAL A 364 -5.26 -22.38 3.49
CA VAL A 364 -4.31 -23.49 3.48
C VAL A 364 -5.01 -24.85 3.32
N ALA A 365 -6.10 -25.08 4.06
CA ALA A 365 -6.88 -26.32 3.95
C ALA A 365 -7.39 -26.56 2.51
N ARG A 366 -7.89 -25.50 1.86
CA ARG A 366 -8.37 -25.57 0.47
C ARG A 366 -7.24 -25.88 -0.51
N THR A 367 -6.13 -25.15 -0.42
CA THR A 367 -4.96 -25.37 -1.28
C THR A 367 -4.45 -26.82 -1.18
N MET A 368 -4.42 -27.41 0.02
CA MET A 368 -4.04 -28.82 0.20
C MET A 368 -5.05 -29.79 -0.44
N ALA A 369 -6.36 -29.56 -0.26
CA ALA A 369 -7.39 -30.39 -0.87
C ALA A 369 -7.35 -30.36 -2.41
N ASP A 370 -7.13 -29.17 -2.99
CA ASP A 370 -7.00 -29.00 -4.45
C ASP A 370 -5.74 -29.71 -4.97
N LEU A 371 -4.64 -29.68 -4.21
CA LEU A 371 -3.40 -30.39 -4.56
C LEU A 371 -3.61 -31.91 -4.51
N ALA A 372 -4.32 -32.43 -3.50
CA ALA A 372 -4.68 -33.85 -3.41
C ALA A 372 -5.57 -34.29 -4.59
N HIS A 373 -6.46 -33.41 -5.06
CA HIS A 373 -7.24 -33.66 -6.27
C HIS A 373 -6.36 -33.72 -7.53
N ALA A 374 -5.47 -32.74 -7.72
CA ALA A 374 -4.54 -32.71 -8.84
C ALA A 374 -3.64 -33.96 -8.86
N TRP A 375 -3.23 -34.45 -7.69
CA TRP A 375 -2.47 -35.69 -7.56
C TRP A 375 -3.20 -36.91 -8.11
N ARG A 376 -4.48 -37.06 -7.77
CA ARG A 376 -5.31 -38.18 -8.26
C ARG A 376 -5.48 -38.13 -9.78
N GLN A 377 -5.63 -36.94 -10.37
CA GLN A 377 -5.70 -36.78 -11.82
C GLN A 377 -4.39 -37.16 -12.50
N ALA A 378 -3.25 -36.72 -11.97
CA ALA A 378 -1.93 -37.07 -12.50
C ALA A 378 -1.67 -38.59 -12.43
N ALA A 379 -2.09 -39.24 -11.35
CA ALA A 379 -2.02 -40.70 -11.22
C ALA A 379 -2.86 -41.44 -12.28
N ALA A 380 -3.96 -40.86 -12.73
CA ALA A 380 -4.78 -41.37 -13.83
C ALA A 380 -4.25 -40.98 -15.23
N GLY A 381 -3.07 -40.35 -15.33
CA GLY A 381 -2.49 -39.88 -16.59
C GLY A 381 -3.11 -38.61 -17.14
N LYS A 382 -3.88 -37.86 -16.33
CA LYS A 382 -4.55 -36.61 -16.73
C LYS A 382 -3.88 -35.40 -16.08
N LEU A 383 -3.78 -34.30 -16.83
CA LEU A 383 -3.30 -33.03 -16.29
C LEU A 383 -4.45 -32.25 -15.64
N ALA A 384 -4.21 -31.78 -14.42
CA ALA A 384 -5.10 -30.88 -13.69
C ALA A 384 -4.37 -29.57 -13.35
N PRO A 385 -5.08 -28.44 -13.29
CA PRO A 385 -4.48 -27.16 -12.91
C PRO A 385 -3.93 -27.25 -11.48
N LEU A 386 -2.74 -26.69 -11.28
CA LEU A 386 -2.17 -26.57 -9.94
C LEU A 386 -2.88 -25.49 -9.13
N PRO A 387 -3.13 -25.73 -7.83
CA PRO A 387 -3.54 -24.67 -6.93
C PRO A 387 -2.39 -23.68 -6.67
N ASP A 388 -2.74 -22.45 -6.33
CA ASP A 388 -1.78 -21.42 -5.96
C ASP A 388 -1.11 -21.76 -4.61
N LEU A 389 0.20 -22.04 -4.67
CA LEU A 389 1.02 -22.34 -3.50
C LEU A 389 1.56 -21.07 -2.81
N ALA A 390 1.29 -19.86 -3.34
CA ALA A 390 1.69 -18.60 -2.73
C ALA A 390 1.10 -18.42 -1.31
N VAL A 391 -0.05 -19.05 -1.04
CA VAL A 391 -0.69 -19.13 0.29
C VAL A 391 0.24 -19.77 1.35
N MET A 392 1.25 -20.54 0.93
CA MET A 392 2.26 -21.17 1.79
C MET A 392 3.61 -20.40 1.84
N ALA A 393 3.61 -19.10 1.54
CA ALA A 393 4.78 -18.22 1.64
C ALA A 393 5.98 -18.65 0.77
N GLY A 394 5.73 -19.13 -0.46
CA GLY A 394 6.75 -19.35 -1.49
C GLY A 394 7.78 -20.46 -1.25
N SER A 395 7.77 -21.12 -0.09
CA SER A 395 8.77 -22.14 0.30
C SER A 395 8.27 -23.59 0.21
N ALA A 396 6.99 -23.81 -0.06
CA ALA A 396 6.43 -25.15 -0.18
C ALA A 396 6.82 -25.78 -1.53
N THR A 397 7.78 -26.71 -1.51
CA THR A 397 8.13 -27.52 -2.67
C THR A 397 7.14 -28.67 -2.83
N LEU A 398 6.64 -28.84 -4.05
CA LEU A 398 5.84 -30.01 -4.41
C LEU A 398 6.66 -31.30 -4.23
N PRO A 399 6.04 -32.39 -3.73
CA PRO A 399 6.73 -33.67 -3.56
C PRO A 399 7.30 -34.19 -4.87
N LYS A 400 8.45 -34.86 -4.78
CA LYS A 400 9.08 -35.50 -5.93
C LYS A 400 8.14 -36.53 -6.57
N THR A 401 7.44 -37.32 -5.76
CA THR A 401 6.45 -38.32 -6.19
C THR A 401 5.34 -37.70 -7.04
N PHE A 402 4.80 -36.55 -6.63
CA PHE A 402 3.82 -35.81 -7.43
C PHE A 402 4.41 -35.26 -8.72
N ASN A 403 5.60 -34.66 -8.66
CA ASN A 403 6.26 -34.12 -9.85
C ASN A 403 6.59 -35.22 -10.87
N ASP A 404 6.99 -36.41 -10.41
CA ASP A 404 7.28 -37.56 -11.27
C ASP A 404 5.99 -38.08 -11.93
N LEU A 405 4.88 -38.20 -11.17
CA LEU A 405 3.56 -38.56 -11.71
C LEU A 405 3.07 -37.52 -12.72
N ARG A 406 3.21 -36.24 -12.40
CA ARG A 406 2.81 -35.14 -13.27
C ARG A 406 3.65 -35.13 -14.55
N ARG A 407 4.97 -35.30 -14.48
CA ARG A 407 5.83 -35.45 -15.67
C ARG A 407 5.43 -36.65 -16.52
N ALA A 408 5.06 -37.76 -15.88
CA ALA A 408 4.55 -38.93 -16.60
C ALA A 408 3.21 -38.64 -17.31
N ALA A 409 2.33 -37.84 -16.70
CA ALA A 409 1.09 -37.37 -17.32
C ALA A 409 1.34 -36.34 -18.45
N GLU A 410 2.27 -35.39 -18.26
CA GLU A 410 2.69 -34.43 -19.31
C GLU A 410 3.29 -35.16 -20.52
N SER A 411 4.14 -36.16 -20.27
CA SER A 411 4.71 -37.01 -21.32
C SER A 411 3.64 -37.85 -22.04
N ALA A 412 2.64 -38.36 -21.30
CA ALA A 412 1.52 -39.09 -21.89
C ALA A 412 0.67 -38.18 -22.79
N ASP A 413 0.31 -36.98 -22.33
CA ASP A 413 -0.52 -36.04 -23.10
C ASP A 413 0.22 -35.50 -24.34
N SER A 414 1.51 -35.19 -24.21
CA SER A 414 2.39 -34.86 -25.36
C SER A 414 2.47 -36.03 -26.35
N SER A 415 2.63 -37.27 -25.87
CA SER A 415 2.67 -38.44 -26.75
C SER A 415 1.35 -38.68 -27.49
N LEU A 416 0.20 -38.35 -26.88
CA LEU A 416 -1.11 -38.41 -27.54
C LEU A 416 -1.31 -37.30 -28.56
N ALA A 417 -0.81 -36.10 -28.28
CA ALA A 417 -0.83 -34.99 -29.22
C ALA A 417 0.03 -35.31 -30.46
N GLU A 418 1.27 -35.75 -30.24
CA GLU A 418 2.19 -36.21 -31.29
C GLU A 418 1.58 -37.36 -32.11
N ALA A 419 0.99 -38.37 -31.46
CA ALA A 419 0.32 -39.45 -32.15
C ALA A 419 -0.86 -38.96 -32.99
N GLY A 420 -1.63 -37.99 -32.49
CA GLY A 420 -2.75 -37.37 -33.23
C GLY A 420 -2.30 -36.61 -34.47
N GLU A 421 -1.25 -35.80 -34.35
CA GLU A 421 -0.66 -35.06 -35.47
C GLU A 421 -0.01 -36.00 -36.49
N ALA A 422 0.76 -36.98 -36.02
CA ALA A 422 1.41 -37.96 -36.88
C ALA A 422 0.40 -38.84 -37.63
N LEU A 423 -0.73 -39.22 -37.00
CA LEU A 423 -1.82 -39.92 -37.70
C LEU A 423 -2.48 -39.05 -38.76
N ALA A 424 -2.68 -37.75 -38.49
CA ALA A 424 -3.21 -36.84 -39.49
C ALA A 424 -2.25 -36.66 -40.68
N ALA A 425 -0.95 -36.60 -40.41
CA ALA A 425 0.10 -36.53 -41.43
C ALA A 425 0.18 -37.82 -42.26
N ALA A 426 0.16 -38.99 -41.62
CA ALA A 426 0.16 -40.29 -42.29
C ALA A 426 -1.09 -40.53 -43.15
N GLU A 427 -2.24 -40.04 -42.70
CA GLU A 427 -3.48 -40.05 -43.47
C GLU A 427 -3.39 -39.22 -44.76
N ALA A 428 -2.65 -38.10 -44.71
CA ALA A 428 -2.36 -37.27 -45.87
C ALA A 428 -1.26 -37.85 -46.78
N SER A 429 -0.22 -38.47 -46.22
CA SER A 429 0.95 -38.99 -46.96
C SER A 429 0.67 -40.31 -47.69
N ALA A 430 -0.32 -41.08 -47.25
CA ALA A 430 -0.64 -42.42 -47.76
C ALA A 430 0.39 -43.53 -47.44
N ASP A 431 1.43 -43.26 -46.64
CA ASP A 431 2.42 -44.29 -46.28
C ASP A 431 2.01 -45.05 -45.01
N ILE A 432 1.87 -46.37 -45.12
CA ILE A 432 1.56 -47.27 -44.00
C ILE A 432 2.73 -47.38 -43.03
N ASN A 433 3.96 -47.23 -43.52
CA ASN A 433 5.15 -47.41 -42.70
C ASN A 433 5.22 -46.34 -41.58
N ASP A 434 4.58 -45.19 -41.80
CA ASP A 434 4.47 -44.10 -40.82
C ASP A 434 3.48 -44.43 -39.69
N VAL A 435 2.56 -45.39 -39.87
CA VAL A 435 1.47 -45.67 -38.92
C VAL A 435 1.85 -46.71 -37.87
N SER A 436 2.68 -47.69 -38.21
CA SER A 436 3.08 -48.79 -37.32
C SER A 436 3.76 -48.33 -36.01
N PRO A 437 4.72 -47.38 -36.04
CA PRO A 437 5.33 -46.86 -34.81
C PRO A 437 4.32 -46.12 -33.92
N ILE A 438 3.32 -45.47 -34.52
CA ILE A 438 2.28 -44.74 -33.79
C ILE A 438 1.33 -45.72 -33.09
N GLN A 439 0.93 -46.81 -33.75
CA GLN A 439 0.11 -47.87 -33.15
C GLN A 439 0.82 -48.53 -31.96
N GLU A 440 2.12 -48.86 -32.08
CA GLU A 440 2.89 -49.42 -30.97
C GLU A 440 2.91 -48.48 -29.76
N ARG A 441 3.12 -47.18 -30.00
CA ARG A 441 3.13 -46.14 -28.96
C ARG A 441 1.75 -45.97 -28.31
N LEU A 442 0.67 -45.98 -29.09
CA LEU A 442 -0.70 -45.91 -28.58
C LEU A 442 -1.09 -47.18 -27.79
N ASN A 443 -0.66 -48.36 -28.24
CA ASN A 443 -0.87 -49.62 -27.51
C ASN A 443 -0.15 -49.61 -26.16
N ALA A 444 1.08 -49.09 -26.11
CA ALA A 444 1.83 -48.94 -24.86
C ALA A 444 1.14 -47.95 -23.89
N LEU A 445 0.59 -46.84 -24.41
CA LEU A 445 -0.18 -45.89 -23.61
C LEU A 445 -1.48 -46.49 -23.08
N CYS A 446 -2.25 -47.20 -23.93
CA CYS A 446 -3.47 -47.90 -23.52
C CYS A 446 -3.20 -49.01 -22.49
N ALA A 447 -2.06 -49.70 -22.56
CA ALA A 447 -1.69 -50.72 -21.58
C ALA A 447 -1.33 -50.09 -20.21
N ARG A 448 -0.72 -48.90 -20.22
CA ARG A 448 -0.27 -48.19 -19.01
C ARG A 448 -1.39 -47.36 -18.35
N TYR A 449 -2.31 -46.84 -19.16
CA TYR A 449 -3.46 -46.04 -18.73
C TYR A 449 -4.73 -46.57 -19.42
N PRO A 450 -5.31 -47.68 -18.95
CA PRO A 450 -6.42 -48.36 -19.63
C PRO A 450 -7.69 -47.50 -19.78
N ASP A 451 -7.90 -46.54 -18.86
CA ASP A 451 -9.08 -45.66 -18.85
C ASP A 451 -8.89 -44.35 -19.67
N LEU A 452 -7.81 -44.24 -20.45
CA LEU A 452 -7.48 -43.05 -21.22
C LEU A 452 -8.21 -43.02 -22.58
N GLU A 453 -9.48 -42.57 -22.57
CA GLU A 453 -10.39 -42.58 -23.72
C GLU A 453 -9.80 -41.99 -25.01
N ARG A 454 -8.98 -40.93 -24.91
CA ARG A 454 -8.31 -40.29 -26.06
C ARG A 454 -7.35 -41.24 -26.78
N ALA A 455 -6.62 -42.09 -26.05
CA ALA A 455 -5.68 -43.05 -26.65
C ALA A 455 -6.40 -44.14 -27.45
N GLN A 456 -7.54 -44.62 -26.94
CA GLN A 456 -8.36 -45.64 -27.57
C GLN A 456 -8.89 -45.17 -28.93
N ARG A 457 -9.44 -43.94 -28.99
CA ARG A 457 -9.95 -43.34 -30.24
C ARG A 457 -8.85 -43.15 -31.29
N LEU A 458 -7.63 -42.74 -30.87
CA LEU A 458 -6.51 -42.59 -31.79
C LEU A 458 -6.04 -43.93 -32.36
N ARG A 459 -6.10 -45.01 -31.58
CA ARG A 459 -5.77 -46.36 -32.05
C ARG A 459 -6.74 -46.83 -33.13
N GLU A 460 -8.05 -46.67 -32.92
CA GLU A 460 -9.07 -47.03 -33.92
C GLU A 460 -8.87 -46.26 -35.24
N ARG A 461 -8.50 -44.97 -35.16
CA ARG A 461 -8.18 -44.16 -36.33
C ARG A 461 -6.97 -44.70 -37.09
N ALA A 462 -5.93 -45.15 -36.39
CA ALA A 462 -4.75 -45.75 -37.00
C ALA A 462 -5.08 -47.03 -37.78
N ASP A 463 -5.90 -47.91 -37.22
CA ASP A 463 -6.34 -49.16 -37.86
C ASP A 463 -7.06 -48.89 -39.19
N SER A 464 -7.91 -47.85 -39.24
CA SER A 464 -8.61 -47.41 -40.46
C SER A 464 -7.67 -46.91 -41.56
N ILE A 465 -6.60 -46.18 -41.21
CA ILE A 465 -5.62 -45.65 -42.17
C ILE A 465 -4.84 -46.80 -42.82
N VAL A 466 -4.41 -47.80 -42.02
CA VAL A 466 -3.70 -48.98 -42.52
C VAL A 466 -4.54 -49.75 -43.56
N ALA A 467 -5.83 -49.97 -43.27
CA ALA A 467 -6.73 -50.66 -44.18
C ALA A 467 -6.91 -49.91 -45.52
N ARG A 468 -7.09 -48.57 -45.49
CA ARG A 468 -7.22 -47.74 -46.69
C ARG A 468 -5.97 -47.75 -47.57
N ALA A 469 -4.79 -47.76 -46.99
CA ALA A 469 -3.56 -47.79 -47.77
C ALA A 469 -3.24 -49.20 -48.34
N ALA A 470 -3.72 -50.27 -47.69
CA ALA A 470 -3.65 -51.62 -48.27
C ALA A 470 -4.47 -51.75 -49.56
N VAL A 471 -5.62 -51.07 -49.65
CA VAL A 471 -6.40 -50.95 -50.90
C VAL A 471 -5.58 -50.29 -52.01
N ARG A 472 -4.93 -49.17 -51.72
CA ARG A 472 -4.12 -48.42 -52.70
C ARG A 472 -2.95 -49.27 -53.23
N ARG A 473 -2.25 -50.00 -52.36
CA ARG A 473 -1.15 -50.90 -52.76
C ARG A 473 -1.63 -52.02 -53.68
N ALA A 474 -2.74 -52.66 -53.34
CA ALA A 474 -3.31 -53.72 -54.16
C ALA A 474 -3.75 -53.21 -55.55
N LEU A 475 -4.37 -52.02 -55.62
CA LEU A 475 -4.75 -51.38 -56.90
C LEU A 475 -3.53 -51.00 -57.74
N ALA A 476 -2.47 -50.44 -57.14
CA ALA A 476 -1.24 -50.07 -57.86
C ALA A 476 -0.52 -51.30 -58.46
N ALA A 477 -0.55 -52.43 -57.76
CA ALA A 477 -0.02 -53.70 -58.23
C ALA A 477 -0.99 -54.47 -59.14
N TRP A 478 -2.17 -53.90 -59.45
CA TRP A 478 -3.24 -54.54 -60.22
C TRP A 478 -3.67 -55.91 -59.67
N ARG A 479 -3.61 -56.09 -58.34
CA ARG A 479 -4.07 -57.29 -57.62
C ARG A 479 -5.54 -57.13 -57.22
N VAL A 480 -6.42 -57.52 -58.14
CA VAL A 480 -7.86 -57.24 -58.05
C VAL A 480 -8.52 -57.86 -56.81
N GLU A 481 -8.26 -59.13 -56.52
CA GLU A 481 -8.87 -59.84 -55.40
C GLU A 481 -8.45 -59.26 -54.04
N GLU A 482 -7.16 -58.94 -53.90
CA GLU A 482 -6.59 -58.32 -52.69
C GLU A 482 -7.16 -56.90 -52.46
N ALA A 483 -7.38 -56.15 -53.55
CA ALA A 483 -8.00 -54.82 -53.48
C ALA A 483 -9.43 -54.90 -52.95
N VAL A 484 -10.24 -55.85 -53.44
CA VAL A 484 -11.64 -56.04 -53.02
C VAL A 484 -11.73 -56.42 -51.54
N VAL A 485 -10.88 -57.34 -51.06
CA VAL A 485 -10.85 -57.74 -49.64
C VAL A 485 -10.49 -56.55 -48.74
N ASN A 486 -9.51 -55.75 -49.13
CA ASN A 486 -9.08 -54.59 -48.36
C ASN A 486 -10.11 -53.45 -48.39
N MET A 487 -10.88 -53.30 -49.47
CA MET A 487 -11.95 -52.29 -49.57
C MET A 487 -13.04 -52.55 -48.53
N ARG A 488 -13.44 -53.82 -48.36
CA ARG A 488 -14.41 -54.22 -47.33
C ARG A 488 -13.92 -53.97 -45.90
N ARG A 489 -12.61 -54.08 -45.65
CA ARG A 489 -12.01 -53.78 -44.33
C ARG A 489 -11.89 -52.29 -44.06
N ALA A 490 -11.58 -51.51 -45.09
CA ALA A 490 -11.46 -50.06 -44.99
C ALA A 490 -12.81 -49.37 -44.80
N ASP A 491 -13.86 -49.91 -45.41
CA ASP A 491 -15.23 -49.43 -45.28
C ASP A 491 -16.23 -50.61 -45.26
N PRO A 492 -16.69 -51.02 -44.06
CA PRO A 492 -17.65 -52.12 -43.91
C PRO A 492 -19.04 -51.82 -44.50
N SER A 493 -19.33 -50.59 -44.94
CA SER A 493 -20.64 -50.18 -45.43
C SER A 493 -20.89 -50.44 -46.92
N ILE A 494 -19.86 -50.80 -47.70
CA ILE A 494 -19.97 -51.09 -49.14
C ILE A 494 -20.68 -52.45 -49.38
N ASP A 495 -21.68 -52.48 -50.26
CA ASP A 495 -22.43 -53.70 -50.58
C ASP A 495 -21.66 -54.68 -51.50
N GLN A 496 -21.99 -55.98 -51.43
CA GLN A 496 -21.27 -57.03 -52.16
C GLN A 496 -21.45 -56.94 -53.69
N ALA A 497 -22.61 -56.51 -54.18
CA ALA A 497 -22.86 -56.45 -55.63
C ALA A 497 -22.00 -55.35 -56.29
N SER A 498 -21.80 -54.23 -55.59
CA SER A 498 -20.88 -53.17 -56.01
C SER A 498 -19.42 -53.65 -56.05
N LEU A 499 -19.00 -54.47 -55.09
CA LEU A 499 -17.66 -55.06 -55.08
C LEU A 499 -17.44 -56.05 -56.24
N ASP A 500 -18.43 -56.89 -56.54
CA ASP A 500 -18.37 -57.88 -57.62
C ASP A 500 -18.30 -57.20 -59.01
N ALA A 501 -19.07 -56.13 -59.21
CA ALA A 501 -19.04 -55.35 -60.46
C ALA A 501 -17.68 -54.64 -60.67
N LEU A 502 -17.10 -54.09 -59.61
CA LEU A 502 -15.76 -53.49 -59.64
C LEU A 502 -14.67 -54.51 -59.96
N GLN A 503 -14.78 -55.74 -59.43
CA GLN A 503 -13.81 -56.82 -59.69
C GLN A 503 -13.74 -57.17 -61.18
N LEU A 504 -14.88 -57.25 -61.87
CA LEU A 504 -14.93 -57.54 -63.30
C LEU A 504 -14.26 -56.44 -64.14
N ALA A 505 -14.57 -55.16 -63.86
CA ALA A 505 -14.00 -54.04 -64.60
C ALA A 505 -12.48 -53.89 -64.37
N LEU A 506 -12.03 -54.07 -63.13
CA LEU A 506 -10.60 -54.04 -62.77
C LEU A 506 -9.79 -55.16 -63.45
N GLY A 507 -10.41 -56.31 -63.73
CA GLY A 507 -9.78 -57.42 -64.45
C GLY A 507 -9.34 -57.05 -65.88
N ASP A 508 -10.09 -56.20 -66.57
CA ASP A 508 -9.73 -55.75 -67.93
C ASP A 508 -8.53 -54.79 -67.93
N PHE A 509 -8.49 -53.86 -66.96
CA PHE A 509 -7.35 -52.96 -66.81
C PHE A 509 -6.08 -53.67 -66.34
N ALA A 510 -6.20 -54.69 -65.48
CA ALA A 510 -5.06 -55.53 -65.10
C ALA A 510 -4.46 -56.26 -66.32
N ARG A 511 -5.28 -56.70 -67.28
CA ARG A 511 -4.81 -57.30 -68.54
C ARG A 511 -4.07 -56.28 -69.41
N LEU A 512 -4.56 -55.05 -69.53
CA LEU A 512 -3.90 -53.97 -70.28
C LEU A 512 -2.56 -53.55 -69.66
N ALA A 513 -2.48 -53.54 -68.33
CA ALA A 513 -1.26 -53.22 -67.58
C ALA A 513 -0.14 -54.24 -67.81
N ALA A 514 -0.48 -55.51 -68.07
CA ALA A 514 0.48 -56.59 -68.31
C ALA A 514 1.07 -56.63 -69.73
N VAL A 515 0.53 -55.88 -70.70
CA VAL A 515 0.99 -55.88 -72.09
C VAL A 515 2.37 -55.20 -72.20
N GLN A 516 3.40 -55.98 -72.56
CA GLN A 516 4.76 -55.44 -72.76
C GLN A 516 4.82 -54.50 -73.99
N ALA A 517 5.52 -53.39 -73.84
CA ALA A 517 5.70 -52.40 -74.90
C ALA A 517 6.81 -52.87 -75.85
N ASN A 518 6.45 -53.33 -77.05
CA ASN A 518 7.41 -53.31 -78.14
C ASN A 518 7.56 -51.86 -78.62
N GLY A 519 8.79 -51.38 -78.79
CA GLY A 519 9.10 -49.99 -79.19
C GLY A 519 8.64 -49.62 -80.60
N ALA A 520 8.15 -50.59 -81.38
CA ALA A 520 7.55 -50.33 -82.66
C ALA A 520 6.28 -49.49 -82.51
N MET A 521 6.23 -48.37 -83.23
CA MET A 521 5.10 -47.44 -83.21
C MET A 521 3.74 -48.12 -83.46
N ALA A 522 3.69 -49.17 -84.29
CA ALA A 522 2.48 -49.96 -84.56
C ALA A 522 1.92 -50.69 -83.32
N ALA A 523 2.76 -51.19 -82.43
CA ALA A 523 2.34 -51.87 -81.19
C ALA A 523 1.81 -50.89 -80.12
N GLN A 524 2.15 -49.60 -80.26
CA GLN A 524 1.58 -48.56 -79.41
C GLN A 524 0.12 -48.27 -79.75
N LEU A 525 -0.26 -48.36 -81.03
CA LEU A 525 -1.61 -48.09 -81.52
C LEU A 525 -2.64 -49.11 -81.00
N THR A 526 -2.33 -50.41 -81.06
CA THR A 526 -3.22 -51.49 -80.60
C THR A 526 -3.55 -51.44 -79.10
N TRP A 527 -2.68 -50.83 -78.30
CA TRP A 527 -2.93 -50.68 -76.86
C TRP A 527 -4.01 -49.63 -76.57
N TRP A 528 -4.03 -48.53 -77.34
CA TRP A 528 -5.01 -47.45 -77.17
C TRP A 528 -6.44 -47.90 -77.46
N ASP A 529 -6.63 -48.78 -78.43
CA ASP A 529 -7.95 -49.38 -78.73
C ASP A 529 -8.47 -50.22 -77.56
N GLY A 530 -7.59 -51.03 -76.94
CA GLY A 530 -7.93 -51.85 -75.78
C GLY A 530 -8.29 -51.01 -74.54
N TRP A 531 -7.60 -49.90 -74.32
CA TRP A 531 -7.88 -48.94 -73.25
C TRP A 531 -9.30 -48.36 -73.33
N LEU A 532 -9.75 -47.97 -74.52
CA LEU A 532 -11.09 -47.41 -74.73
C LEU A 532 -12.19 -48.42 -74.44
N MET A 533 -11.97 -49.69 -74.79
CA MET A 533 -12.93 -50.77 -74.49
C MET A 533 -13.07 -51.06 -72.98
N ALA A 534 -11.97 -51.04 -72.22
CA ALA A 534 -12.00 -51.28 -70.77
C ALA A 534 -12.68 -50.13 -70.00
N LEU A 535 -12.47 -48.89 -70.44
CA LEU A 535 -13.10 -47.70 -69.86
C LEU A 535 -14.64 -47.74 -69.94
N GLY A 536 -15.18 -48.26 -71.05
CA GLY A 536 -16.63 -48.39 -71.26
C GLY A 536 -17.34 -49.40 -70.35
N LYS A 537 -16.61 -50.16 -69.52
CA LYS A 537 -17.16 -51.19 -68.61
C LYS A 537 -17.17 -50.79 -67.13
N LEU A 538 -16.66 -49.62 -66.77
CA LEU A 538 -16.73 -49.13 -65.39
C LEU A 538 -18.19 -48.78 -65.02
N PRO A 539 -18.67 -49.17 -63.82
CA PRO A 539 -20.00 -48.77 -63.32
C PRO A 539 -20.24 -47.25 -63.34
N GLU A 540 -21.49 -46.76 -63.28
CA GLU A 540 -21.76 -45.32 -63.28
C GLU A 540 -21.69 -44.66 -61.87
N LEU A 541 -21.68 -45.45 -60.79
CA LEU A 541 -21.79 -44.96 -59.41
C LEU A 541 -20.48 -44.33 -58.90
N LYS A 542 -20.49 -43.00 -58.74
CA LYS A 542 -19.51 -42.23 -57.96
C LYS A 542 -20.07 -41.96 -56.55
N PRO A 543 -19.23 -41.92 -55.50
CA PRO A 543 -17.77 -41.88 -55.53
C PRO A 543 -17.11 -43.26 -55.61
N TRP A 544 -16.05 -43.35 -56.42
CA TRP A 544 -15.21 -44.54 -56.52
C TRP A 544 -14.38 -44.77 -55.26
N PRO A 545 -13.92 -46.00 -55.00
CA PRO A 545 -12.95 -46.28 -53.95
C PRO A 545 -11.72 -45.36 -54.06
N PRO A 546 -11.21 -44.81 -52.94
CA PRO A 546 -10.06 -43.92 -52.95
C PRO A 546 -8.83 -44.58 -53.57
N GLY A 547 -8.29 -44.01 -54.65
CA GLY A 547 -7.10 -44.48 -55.35
C GLY A 547 -7.35 -45.20 -56.68
N LEU A 548 -8.60 -45.55 -57.00
CA LEU A 548 -8.94 -46.15 -58.30
C LEU A 548 -8.68 -45.19 -59.47
N ASP A 549 -9.18 -43.95 -59.37
CA ASP A 549 -8.93 -42.90 -60.37
C ASP A 549 -7.43 -42.63 -60.55
N THR A 550 -6.68 -42.66 -59.44
CA THR A 550 -5.22 -42.48 -59.47
C THR A 550 -4.54 -43.62 -60.24
N ALA A 551 -4.86 -44.89 -59.95
CA ALA A 551 -4.26 -46.03 -60.62
C ALA A 551 -4.55 -46.03 -62.14
N LEU A 552 -5.78 -45.69 -62.53
CA LEU A 552 -6.18 -45.56 -63.94
C LEU A 552 -5.40 -44.42 -64.64
N ARG A 553 -5.31 -43.24 -64.01
CA ARG A 553 -4.54 -42.11 -64.55
C ARG A 553 -3.05 -42.43 -64.69
N THR A 554 -2.46 -43.17 -63.76
CA THR A 554 -1.06 -43.58 -63.84
C THR A 554 -0.82 -44.49 -65.04
N LEU A 555 -1.66 -45.52 -65.23
CA LEU A 555 -1.54 -46.42 -66.38
C LEU A 555 -1.69 -45.68 -67.72
N TYR A 556 -2.63 -44.74 -67.81
CA TYR A 556 -2.80 -43.85 -68.96
C TYR A 556 -1.57 -42.97 -69.23
N ARG A 557 -1.06 -42.29 -68.20
CA ARG A 557 0.10 -41.39 -68.32
C ARG A 557 1.38 -42.11 -68.68
N ASP A 558 1.65 -43.25 -68.06
CA ASP A 558 2.85 -44.04 -68.36
C ASP A 558 2.88 -44.47 -69.83
N ARG A 559 1.74 -44.84 -70.40
CA ARG A 559 1.67 -45.18 -71.81
C ARG A 559 1.83 -43.97 -72.72
N LEU A 560 1.21 -42.84 -72.38
CA LEU A 560 1.36 -41.58 -73.13
C LEU A 560 2.82 -41.10 -73.12
N ASN A 561 3.50 -41.16 -71.97
CA ASN A 561 4.92 -40.80 -71.85
C ASN A 561 5.80 -41.71 -72.71
N ARG A 562 5.54 -43.03 -72.73
CA ARG A 562 6.28 -43.96 -73.59
C ARG A 562 6.05 -43.70 -75.07
N PHE A 563 4.84 -43.29 -75.45
CA PHE A 563 4.52 -42.88 -76.80
C PHE A 563 5.27 -41.60 -77.19
N SER A 564 5.25 -40.57 -76.34
CA SER A 564 5.98 -39.32 -76.54
C SER A 564 7.50 -39.54 -76.60
N ALA A 565 8.06 -40.39 -75.72
CA ALA A 565 9.47 -40.76 -75.75
C ALA A 565 9.88 -41.47 -77.05
N ALA A 566 9.00 -42.29 -77.63
CA ALA A 566 9.24 -42.86 -78.95
C ALA A 566 9.29 -41.77 -80.03
N VAL A 567 8.45 -40.74 -79.95
CA VAL A 567 8.49 -39.58 -80.88
C VAL A 567 9.73 -38.70 -80.65
N ASP A 568 10.13 -38.46 -79.40
CA ASP A 568 11.34 -37.72 -79.06
C ASP A 568 12.60 -38.42 -79.54
N ALA A 569 12.66 -39.76 -79.43
CA ALA A 569 13.76 -40.54 -79.97
C ALA A 569 13.88 -40.38 -81.49
N GLU A 570 12.74 -40.28 -82.20
CA GLU A 570 12.73 -39.98 -83.63
C GLU A 570 13.20 -38.54 -83.91
N LEU A 571 12.80 -37.54 -83.11
CA LEU A 571 13.19 -36.13 -83.24
C LEU A 571 14.67 -35.85 -82.91
N GLY A 572 15.24 -36.61 -81.99
CA GLY A 572 16.62 -36.47 -81.51
C GLY A 572 17.68 -37.09 -82.43
N ASP A 573 17.26 -37.84 -83.45
CA ASP A 573 18.16 -38.42 -84.44
C ASP A 573 18.66 -37.34 -85.42
N SER A 574 19.84 -36.79 -85.15
CA SER A 574 20.46 -35.75 -85.97
C SER A 574 20.90 -36.23 -87.36
N ALA A 575 20.90 -37.55 -87.61
CA ALA A 575 21.21 -38.10 -88.93
C ALA A 575 20.00 -38.04 -89.88
N LYS A 576 18.78 -37.80 -89.35
CA LYS A 576 17.57 -37.75 -90.15
C LYS A 576 17.48 -36.46 -90.95
N THR A 577 17.12 -36.64 -92.20
CA THR A 577 16.86 -35.56 -93.14
C THR A 577 15.45 -35.02 -92.98
N ALA A 578 15.23 -33.79 -93.46
CA ALA A 578 13.89 -33.19 -93.52
C ALA A 578 12.85 -34.07 -94.27
N ALA A 579 13.27 -34.96 -95.18
CA ALA A 579 12.38 -35.84 -95.94
C ALA A 579 11.86 -37.04 -95.12
N GLU A 580 12.70 -37.62 -94.26
CA GLU A 580 12.36 -38.80 -93.45
C GLU A 580 11.31 -38.47 -92.37
N PHE A 581 11.41 -37.28 -91.78
CA PHE A 581 10.40 -36.80 -90.82
C PHE A 581 9.00 -36.68 -91.42
N ARG A 582 8.88 -36.30 -92.70
CA ARG A 582 7.58 -36.16 -93.38
C ARG A 582 6.85 -37.49 -93.58
N VAL A 583 7.56 -38.62 -93.63
CA VAL A 583 6.97 -39.97 -93.76
C VAL A 583 6.33 -40.42 -92.45
N LEU A 584 6.99 -40.18 -91.33
CA LEU A 584 6.50 -40.53 -89.99
C LEU A 584 5.18 -39.82 -89.66
N THR A 585 5.06 -38.53 -89.97
CA THR A 585 3.82 -37.75 -89.75
C THR A 585 2.59 -38.35 -90.43
N LYS A 586 2.74 -39.08 -91.56
CA LYS A 586 1.60 -39.63 -92.32
C LYS A 586 0.97 -40.91 -91.74
N LEU A 587 1.67 -41.64 -90.87
CA LEU A 587 1.23 -42.94 -90.34
C LEU A 587 0.21 -42.86 -89.19
N PHE A 588 -0.04 -41.67 -88.62
CA PHE A 588 -0.82 -41.48 -87.39
C PHE A 588 -2.26 -41.01 -87.60
N THR A 589 -2.77 -41.06 -88.83
CA THR A 589 -4.09 -40.52 -89.19
C THR A 589 -5.27 -41.23 -88.53
N SER A 590 -5.14 -42.47 -88.03
CA SER A 590 -6.22 -43.23 -87.39
C SER A 590 -6.50 -42.87 -85.93
N VAL A 591 -5.64 -42.09 -85.26
CA VAL A 591 -5.76 -41.74 -83.83
C VAL A 591 -5.90 -40.22 -83.60
N ALA A 592 -6.18 -39.49 -84.70
CA ALA A 592 -6.14 -38.03 -84.77
C ALA A 592 -7.20 -37.32 -83.89
N GLU A 593 -8.16 -38.06 -83.33
CA GLU A 593 -9.21 -37.52 -82.46
C GLU A 593 -8.74 -37.27 -81.01
N PHE A 594 -7.59 -37.79 -80.60
CA PHE A 594 -7.02 -37.57 -79.27
C PHE A 594 -6.02 -36.39 -79.26
N PRO A 595 -6.31 -35.27 -78.57
CA PRO A 595 -5.48 -34.07 -78.61
C PRO A 595 -3.99 -34.26 -78.26
N PRO A 596 -3.61 -35.10 -77.26
CA PRO A 596 -2.20 -35.32 -76.94
C PRO A 596 -1.41 -36.01 -78.05
N LEU A 597 -2.04 -36.91 -78.82
CA LEU A 597 -1.37 -37.64 -79.89
C LEU A 597 -1.19 -36.78 -81.15
N ARG A 598 -2.15 -35.87 -81.40
CA ARG A 598 -2.06 -34.87 -82.48
C ARG A 598 -0.88 -33.92 -82.29
N PHE A 599 -0.62 -33.49 -81.05
CA PHE A 599 0.49 -32.60 -80.73
C PHE A 599 1.85 -33.19 -81.14
N GLU A 600 2.06 -34.49 -80.91
CA GLU A 600 3.32 -35.16 -81.25
C GLU A 600 3.56 -35.25 -82.77
N MET A 601 2.49 -35.34 -83.58
CA MET A 601 2.59 -35.34 -85.04
C MET A 601 3.08 -33.98 -85.59
N ASP A 602 2.60 -32.88 -85.01
CA ASP A 602 2.96 -31.52 -85.44
C ASP A 602 4.41 -31.17 -85.08
N ARG A 603 4.99 -31.80 -84.05
CA ARG A 603 6.41 -31.64 -83.68
C ARG A 603 7.35 -32.20 -84.74
N LEU A 604 7.05 -33.39 -85.28
CA LEU A 604 7.84 -34.03 -86.33
C LEU A 604 7.87 -33.20 -87.63
N HIS A 605 6.76 -32.56 -87.99
CA HIS A 605 6.67 -31.76 -89.21
C HIS A 605 7.52 -30.48 -89.14
N ARG A 606 7.41 -29.77 -88.01
CA ARG A 606 8.09 -28.49 -87.75
C ARG A 606 9.62 -28.57 -87.84
N ARG A 607 10.23 -29.57 -87.20
CA ARG A 607 11.69 -29.80 -87.20
C ARG A 607 12.28 -29.91 -88.61
N SER A 608 11.51 -30.42 -89.58
CA SER A 608 11.96 -30.55 -90.97
C SER A 608 12.24 -29.20 -91.64
N ILE A 609 11.52 -28.14 -91.27
CA ILE A 609 11.61 -26.81 -91.89
C ILE A 609 12.72 -25.98 -91.21
N ALA A 610 12.92 -26.14 -89.89
CA ALA A 610 13.96 -25.43 -89.15
C ALA A 610 15.38 -25.73 -89.66
N LEU A 611 15.65 -26.99 -90.01
CA LEU A 611 16.93 -27.43 -90.56
C LEU A 611 17.28 -26.76 -91.90
N ASP A 612 16.26 -26.41 -92.71
CA ASP A 612 16.48 -25.70 -93.98
C ASP A 612 16.88 -24.22 -93.76
N VAL A 613 16.46 -23.59 -92.66
CA VAL A 613 16.79 -22.18 -92.31
C VAL A 613 18.23 -22.02 -91.84
N GLU A 614 18.67 -22.90 -90.94
CA GLU A 614 20.02 -22.84 -90.34
C GLU A 614 21.11 -22.92 -91.42
N ALA A 615 20.91 -23.82 -92.40
CA ALA A 615 21.79 -23.96 -93.55
C ALA A 615 21.94 -22.67 -94.39
N ALA A 616 20.95 -21.77 -94.40
CA ALA A 616 21.01 -20.50 -95.14
C ALA A 616 21.82 -19.42 -94.40
N ILE A 617 21.76 -19.38 -93.05
CA ILE A 617 22.49 -18.41 -92.22
C ILE A 617 23.99 -18.68 -92.23
N GLU A 618 24.41 -19.95 -92.13
CA GLU A 618 25.82 -20.34 -92.15
C GLU A 618 26.52 -19.94 -93.46
N ASN A 619 25.77 -19.93 -94.57
CA ASN A 619 26.25 -19.50 -95.88
C ASN A 619 26.22 -17.96 -96.08
N ALA A 620 25.88 -17.18 -95.04
CA ALA A 620 25.69 -15.72 -95.08
C ALA A 620 24.69 -15.22 -96.15
N ASP A 621 23.77 -16.08 -96.57
CA ASP A 621 22.70 -15.76 -97.52
C ASP A 621 21.49 -15.16 -96.77
N TRP A 622 21.68 -13.92 -96.31
CA TRP A 622 20.70 -13.19 -95.49
C TRP A 622 19.30 -13.04 -96.14
N PRO A 623 19.15 -12.94 -97.48
CA PRO A 623 17.84 -12.97 -98.14
C PRO A 623 17.12 -14.33 -98.06
N ARG A 624 17.79 -15.44 -98.37
CA ARG A 624 17.18 -16.79 -98.35
C ARG A 624 16.80 -17.24 -96.94
N ALA A 625 17.65 -16.96 -95.96
CA ALA A 625 17.36 -17.18 -94.55
C ALA A 625 16.08 -16.43 -94.12
N GLY A 626 15.88 -15.21 -94.62
CA GLY A 626 14.67 -14.43 -94.36
C GLY A 626 13.38 -15.05 -94.90
N THR A 627 13.41 -15.69 -96.07
CA THR A 627 12.22 -16.32 -96.66
C THR A 627 11.80 -17.60 -95.93
N LEU A 628 12.76 -18.49 -95.62
CA LEU A 628 12.47 -19.75 -94.92
C LEU A 628 12.02 -19.53 -93.47
N LEU A 629 12.46 -18.45 -92.82
CA LEU A 629 11.98 -18.05 -91.49
C LEU A 629 10.47 -17.74 -91.47
N VAL A 630 9.92 -17.18 -92.56
CA VAL A 630 8.48 -16.87 -92.65
C VAL A 630 7.64 -18.15 -92.78
N GLU A 631 8.12 -19.14 -93.53
CA GLU A 631 7.44 -20.44 -93.66
C GLU A 631 7.44 -21.20 -92.32
N LEU A 632 8.57 -21.16 -91.60
CA LEU A 632 8.70 -21.72 -90.25
C LEU A 632 7.73 -21.05 -89.25
N GLN A 633 7.55 -19.74 -89.36
CA GLN A 633 6.62 -18.98 -88.53
C GLN A 633 5.16 -19.40 -88.77
N ALA A 634 4.78 -19.69 -90.02
CA ALA A 634 3.42 -20.11 -90.37
C ALA A 634 3.06 -21.50 -89.80
N GLN A 635 4.05 -22.36 -89.54
CA GLN A 635 3.84 -23.71 -88.96
C GLN A 635 3.90 -23.73 -87.43
N GLY A 636 4.07 -22.57 -86.79
CA GLY A 636 4.00 -22.42 -85.34
C GLY A 636 5.18 -23.05 -84.58
N GLU A 637 6.40 -22.94 -85.11
CA GLU A 637 7.61 -23.24 -84.31
C GLU A 637 7.69 -22.39 -83.04
N PRO A 638 8.44 -22.86 -82.01
CA PRO A 638 8.71 -22.09 -80.81
C PRO A 638 9.25 -20.70 -81.16
N PRO A 639 8.68 -19.64 -80.57
CA PRO A 639 9.05 -18.26 -80.87
C PRO A 639 10.53 -17.98 -80.59
N ASP A 640 11.17 -18.74 -79.69
CA ASP A 640 12.55 -18.50 -79.27
C ASP A 640 13.57 -18.86 -80.36
N LEU A 641 13.45 -20.03 -80.99
CA LEU A 641 14.32 -20.42 -82.10
C LEU A 641 14.14 -19.45 -83.27
N LEU A 642 12.90 -19.06 -83.55
CA LEU A 642 12.56 -18.11 -84.60
C LEU A 642 13.15 -16.72 -84.32
N ALA A 643 13.09 -16.26 -83.06
CA ALA A 643 13.64 -14.98 -82.62
C ALA A 643 15.18 -14.96 -82.64
N ILE A 644 15.84 -16.05 -82.24
CA ILE A 644 17.31 -16.18 -82.30
C ILE A 644 17.79 -16.03 -83.74
N LEU A 645 17.17 -16.77 -84.66
CA LEU A 645 17.53 -16.75 -86.08
C LEU A 645 17.25 -15.37 -86.70
N HIS A 646 16.16 -14.70 -86.32
CA HIS A 646 15.86 -13.32 -86.74
C HIS A 646 16.88 -12.29 -86.25
N LEU A 647 17.21 -12.31 -84.95
CA LEU A 647 18.13 -11.36 -84.33
C LEU A 647 19.55 -11.48 -84.90
N ARG A 648 20.00 -12.71 -85.16
CA ARG A 648 21.30 -12.97 -85.78
C ARG A 648 21.41 -12.33 -87.16
N VAL A 649 20.34 -12.39 -87.96
CA VAL A 649 20.26 -11.74 -89.27
C VAL A 649 20.28 -10.20 -89.14
N GLU A 650 19.69 -9.63 -88.08
CA GLU A 650 19.62 -8.17 -87.86
C GLU A 650 20.92 -7.55 -87.33
N LEU A 651 21.55 -8.14 -86.33
CA LEU A 651 22.85 -7.67 -85.78
C LEU A 651 23.96 -7.72 -86.84
N GLY A 652 23.96 -8.77 -87.67
CA GLY A 652 24.89 -8.90 -88.80
C GLY A 652 24.78 -7.73 -89.79
N ARG A 653 23.56 -7.21 -90.01
CA ARG A 653 23.32 -6.04 -90.86
C ARG A 653 23.75 -4.72 -90.19
N ALA A 654 23.51 -4.54 -88.88
CA ALA A 654 23.83 -3.28 -88.16
C ALA A 654 25.34 -3.08 -87.90
N ALA A 655 26.07 -4.17 -87.63
CA ALA A 655 27.53 -4.13 -87.47
C ALA A 655 28.23 -3.68 -88.75
N ALA A 656 27.78 -4.16 -89.92
CA ALA A 656 28.26 -3.72 -91.22
C ALA A 656 28.02 -2.21 -91.49
N ALA A 657 27.18 -1.53 -90.70
CA ALA A 657 26.78 -0.14 -90.87
C ALA A 657 27.28 0.83 -89.77
N GLY A 658 28.11 0.39 -88.81
CA GLY A 658 28.74 1.26 -87.81
C GLY A 658 27.82 1.85 -86.72
N LYS A 659 26.57 1.40 -86.62
CA LYS A 659 25.56 1.85 -85.63
C LYS A 659 25.38 0.87 -84.48
N LEU A 660 26.45 0.16 -84.13
CA LEU A 660 26.36 -1.01 -83.26
C LEU A 660 25.90 -0.65 -81.84
N ALA A 661 26.39 0.45 -81.25
CA ALA A 661 25.97 0.86 -79.91
C ALA A 661 24.49 1.27 -79.85
N GLU A 662 23.97 1.90 -80.90
CA GLU A 662 22.56 2.32 -81.01
C GLU A 662 21.65 1.11 -81.25
N CYS A 663 22.02 0.21 -82.16
CA CYS A 663 21.24 -1.00 -82.44
C CYS A 663 21.29 -2.01 -81.27
N LEU A 664 22.44 -2.18 -80.62
CA LEU A 664 22.55 -2.98 -79.39
C LEU A 664 21.74 -2.36 -78.25
N PHE A 665 21.56 -1.04 -78.24
CA PHE A 665 20.69 -0.37 -77.28
C PHE A 665 19.21 -0.59 -77.61
N GLU A 666 18.79 -0.38 -78.87
CA GLU A 666 17.40 -0.56 -79.32
C GLU A 666 16.93 -2.01 -79.21
N ARG A 667 17.81 -2.98 -79.48
CA ARG A 667 17.54 -4.42 -79.42
C ARG A 667 18.07 -5.09 -78.16
N TRP A 668 18.44 -4.32 -77.13
CA TRP A 668 19.15 -4.83 -75.95
C TRP A 668 18.49 -6.04 -75.28
N HIS A 669 17.16 -5.98 -75.12
CA HIS A 669 16.42 -7.06 -74.49
C HIS A 669 16.61 -8.36 -75.28
N ASP A 670 16.32 -8.33 -76.58
CA ASP A 670 16.42 -9.46 -77.49
C ASP A 670 17.85 -10.02 -77.54
N VAL A 671 18.87 -9.15 -77.57
CA VAL A 671 20.29 -9.56 -77.55
C VAL A 671 20.67 -10.28 -76.27
N ARG A 672 20.22 -9.78 -75.12
CA ARG A 672 20.52 -10.37 -73.81
C ARG A 672 19.84 -11.72 -73.61
N THR A 673 18.60 -11.90 -74.09
CA THR A 673 17.86 -13.17 -73.96
C THR A 673 18.31 -14.22 -74.96
N LEU A 674 18.60 -13.84 -76.20
CA LEU A 674 18.74 -14.79 -77.30
C LEU A 674 20.21 -15.12 -77.64
N ILE A 675 21.21 -14.32 -77.21
CA ILE A 675 22.65 -14.59 -77.41
C ILE A 675 23.43 -14.37 -76.09
N PRO A 676 23.25 -15.25 -75.08
CA PRO A 676 23.84 -15.07 -73.76
C PRO A 676 25.32 -15.46 -73.76
N GLY A 677 26.22 -14.46 -73.69
CA GLY A 677 27.65 -14.72 -73.49
C GLY A 677 28.59 -13.54 -73.69
N ASN A 678 28.26 -12.58 -74.58
CA ASN A 678 29.18 -11.49 -74.92
C ASN A 678 28.57 -10.07 -74.86
N ALA A 679 27.29 -9.96 -74.45
CA ALA A 679 26.55 -8.70 -74.45
C ALA A 679 27.09 -7.60 -73.51
N PRO A 680 27.54 -7.89 -72.26
CA PRO A 680 28.00 -6.83 -71.34
C PRO A 680 29.34 -6.19 -71.71
N GLY A 681 30.28 -6.97 -72.25
CA GLY A 681 31.59 -6.48 -72.69
C GLY A 681 31.45 -5.48 -73.84
N LEU A 682 30.58 -5.82 -74.81
CA LEU A 682 30.26 -4.95 -75.96
C LEU A 682 29.70 -3.56 -75.55
N VAL A 683 29.02 -3.45 -74.40
CA VAL A 683 28.44 -2.18 -73.92
C VAL A 683 29.44 -1.33 -73.12
N LEU A 684 30.21 -1.96 -72.23
CA LEU A 684 31.19 -1.26 -71.38
C LEU A 684 32.33 -0.62 -72.18
N ASP A 685 32.81 -1.32 -73.22
CA ASP A 685 33.88 -0.82 -74.09
C ASP A 685 33.41 0.38 -74.93
N ALA A 686 32.14 0.38 -75.36
CA ALA A 686 31.53 1.52 -76.06
C ALA A 686 31.38 2.78 -75.16
N LEU A 687 31.15 2.63 -73.85
CA LEU A 687 30.95 3.73 -72.88
C LEU A 687 32.26 4.34 -72.36
N ARG A 688 33.25 3.50 -72.03
CA ARG A 688 34.58 3.95 -71.56
C ARG A 688 35.29 4.80 -72.62
N GLY A 689 35.14 4.43 -73.89
CA GLY A 689 35.65 5.21 -75.03
C GLY A 689 35.06 6.63 -75.15
N ARG A 690 33.92 6.93 -74.52
CA ARG A 690 33.30 8.28 -74.54
C ARG A 690 33.74 9.21 -73.40
N ARG A 691 33.96 8.71 -72.16
CA ARG A 691 34.31 9.54 -70.97
C ARG A 691 35.75 10.07 -70.99
N LEU A 692 36.67 9.33 -71.60
CA LEU A 692 38.07 9.75 -71.77
C LEU A 692 38.24 10.86 -72.85
N ASN A 693 37.25 11.06 -73.72
CA ASN A 693 37.31 12.02 -74.83
C ASN A 693 36.71 13.41 -74.49
N GLY A 694 36.60 13.76 -73.20
CA GLY A 694 36.50 15.16 -72.75
C GLY A 694 35.19 15.91 -73.03
N LEU A 695 34.02 15.33 -72.72
CA LEU A 695 32.73 16.03 -72.76
C LEU A 695 32.46 16.83 -71.47
N GLU A 696 31.73 17.96 -71.59
CA GLU A 696 31.37 18.84 -70.46
C GLU A 696 30.67 18.09 -69.30
N PRO A 697 30.94 18.45 -68.02
CA PRO A 697 30.46 17.73 -66.84
C PRO A 697 28.93 17.52 -66.81
N MET A 698 28.14 18.51 -67.26
CA MET A 698 26.68 18.41 -67.26
C MET A 698 26.12 17.47 -68.34
N ALA A 699 26.77 17.37 -69.51
CA ALA A 699 26.37 16.42 -70.56
C ALA A 699 26.79 15.00 -70.21
N LEU A 700 27.90 14.86 -69.49
CA LEU A 700 28.36 13.60 -68.94
C LEU A 700 27.45 13.11 -67.81
N ASP A 701 27.07 13.99 -66.87
CA ASP A 701 26.11 13.65 -65.81
C ASP A 701 24.75 13.25 -66.37
N ARG A 702 24.26 13.93 -67.42
CA ARG A 702 22.98 13.60 -68.07
C ARG A 702 23.03 12.28 -68.84
N ASN A 703 24.09 12.00 -69.60
CA ASN A 703 24.24 10.72 -70.31
C ASN A 703 24.52 9.55 -69.37
N LEU A 704 25.27 9.78 -68.27
CA LEU A 704 25.44 8.78 -67.23
C LEU A 704 24.13 8.55 -66.47
N GLU A 705 23.32 9.58 -66.26
CA GLU A 705 21.98 9.48 -65.68
C GLU A 705 21.03 8.74 -66.63
N ASP A 706 21.04 9.00 -67.95
CA ASP A 706 20.23 8.28 -68.94
C ASP A 706 20.69 6.81 -69.09
N CYS A 707 21.99 6.56 -69.16
CA CYS A 707 22.55 5.21 -69.21
C CYS A 707 22.37 4.46 -67.89
N ALA A 708 22.52 5.08 -66.73
CA ALA A 708 22.30 4.42 -65.43
C ALA A 708 20.80 4.20 -65.16
N THR A 709 19.94 5.15 -65.51
CA THR A 709 18.48 5.03 -65.35
C THR A 709 17.90 3.97 -66.29
N HIS A 710 18.46 3.77 -67.49
CA HIS A 710 18.03 2.71 -68.40
C HIS A 710 18.75 1.37 -68.19
N ALA A 711 20.05 1.34 -67.86
CA ALA A 711 20.76 0.10 -67.52
C ALA A 711 20.29 -0.50 -66.19
N ALA A 712 19.90 0.33 -65.21
CA ALA A 712 19.25 -0.15 -63.97
C ALA A 712 17.90 -0.83 -64.23
N LYS A 713 17.22 -0.51 -65.36
CA LYS A 713 16.00 -1.21 -65.78
C LYS A 713 16.28 -2.49 -66.58
N LEU A 714 17.48 -2.68 -67.10
CA LEU A 714 17.77 -3.64 -68.16
C LEU A 714 18.98 -4.58 -67.93
N THR A 715 19.72 -4.45 -66.82
CA THR A 715 20.73 -5.42 -66.35
C THR A 715 20.38 -5.91 -64.95
N ALA A 716 20.68 -7.17 -64.63
CA ALA A 716 20.59 -7.61 -63.23
C ALA A 716 21.48 -6.68 -62.38
N PRO A 717 20.96 -6.14 -61.25
CA PRO A 717 21.71 -5.24 -60.37
C PRO A 717 23.07 -5.81 -59.97
N ASP A 718 23.15 -7.14 -59.92
CA ASP A 718 24.34 -7.87 -59.46
C ASP A 718 25.43 -8.07 -60.51
N SER A 719 25.16 -7.75 -61.77
CA SER A 719 26.18 -7.78 -62.82
C SER A 719 27.26 -6.73 -62.55
N GLN A 720 28.52 -7.02 -62.86
CA GLN A 720 29.63 -6.08 -62.65
C GLN A 720 29.34 -4.71 -63.32
N MET A 721 28.75 -4.74 -64.51
CA MET A 721 28.28 -3.54 -65.23
C MET A 721 27.17 -2.80 -64.47
N GLY A 722 26.15 -3.50 -63.97
CA GLY A 722 25.08 -2.92 -63.16
C GLY A 722 25.61 -2.27 -61.88
N LYS A 723 26.54 -2.94 -61.18
CA LYS A 723 27.19 -2.44 -59.97
C LYS A 723 28.02 -1.18 -60.25
N GLU A 724 28.82 -1.18 -61.31
CA GLU A 724 29.65 -0.03 -61.68
C GLU A 724 28.79 1.19 -62.08
N LEU A 725 27.69 1.00 -62.81
CA LEU A 725 26.79 2.09 -63.21
C LEU A 725 25.95 2.62 -62.04
N ALA A 726 25.43 1.73 -61.19
CA ALA A 726 24.67 2.12 -60.00
C ALA A 726 25.52 2.94 -59.02
N PHE A 727 26.79 2.55 -58.84
CA PHE A 727 27.74 3.23 -57.96
C PHE A 727 27.95 4.71 -58.34
N TRP A 728 28.08 5.03 -59.64
CA TRP A 728 28.25 6.41 -60.10
C TRP A 728 26.97 7.23 -60.03
N ALA A 729 25.82 6.62 -60.29
CA ALA A 729 24.53 7.29 -60.17
C ALA A 729 24.24 7.70 -58.71
N GLU A 730 24.62 6.86 -57.74
CA GLU A 730 24.42 7.13 -56.31
C GLU A 730 25.22 8.36 -55.84
N TRP A 731 26.48 8.52 -56.26
CA TRP A 731 27.28 9.71 -55.94
C TRP A 731 26.65 10.99 -56.48
N SER A 732 26.27 11.01 -57.77
CA SER A 732 25.71 12.19 -58.41
C SER A 732 24.34 12.59 -57.82
N ALA A 733 23.57 11.63 -57.29
CA ALA A 733 22.35 11.90 -56.54
C ALA A 733 22.63 12.53 -55.17
N LEU A 734 23.56 11.96 -54.39
CA LEU A 734 23.93 12.44 -53.05
C LEU A 734 24.51 13.87 -53.08
N ALA A 735 25.43 14.15 -54.00
CA ALA A 735 26.06 15.46 -54.12
C ALA A 735 25.05 16.59 -54.40
N ARG A 736 24.05 16.34 -55.25
CA ARG A 736 23.00 17.33 -55.58
C ARG A 736 22.05 17.62 -54.40
N GLY A 737 21.77 16.63 -53.55
CA GLY A 737 20.91 16.81 -52.38
C GLY A 737 21.55 17.67 -51.30
N LEU A 738 22.82 17.38 -50.98
CA LEU A 738 23.55 18.02 -49.88
C LEU A 738 23.93 19.48 -50.13
N TRP A 739 24.05 19.90 -51.39
CA TRP A 739 24.34 21.30 -51.74
C TRP A 739 23.16 22.26 -51.48
N LYS A 740 21.94 21.76 -51.26
CA LYS A 740 20.73 22.59 -51.13
C LYS A 740 20.26 22.78 -49.68
N THR A 741 20.71 22.00 -48.70
CA THR A 741 20.17 21.98 -47.33
C THR A 741 21.06 22.72 -46.32
N SER A 742 20.44 23.50 -45.42
CA SER A 742 21.12 24.28 -44.37
C SER A 742 21.47 23.45 -43.12
N ALA A 743 20.70 22.42 -42.83
CA ALA A 743 20.99 21.38 -41.85
C ALA A 743 20.74 20.02 -42.54
N PRO A 744 21.79 19.30 -42.95
CA PRO A 744 21.62 18.01 -43.64
C PRO A 744 21.02 16.98 -42.66
N ALA A 745 20.16 16.10 -43.17
CA ALA A 745 19.59 15.02 -42.35
C ALA A 745 20.68 13.99 -42.00
N GLU A 746 20.56 13.37 -40.82
CA GLU A 746 21.43 12.29 -40.31
C GLU A 746 21.76 11.24 -41.39
N ASP A 747 20.74 10.76 -42.09
CA ASP A 747 20.84 9.74 -43.14
C ASP A 747 21.71 10.19 -44.33
N GLU A 748 21.69 11.47 -44.69
CA GLU A 748 22.41 11.99 -45.85
C GLU A 748 23.92 12.06 -45.56
N LEU A 749 24.29 12.49 -44.35
CA LEU A 749 25.68 12.54 -43.90
C LEU A 749 26.27 11.15 -43.67
N LEU A 750 25.49 10.22 -43.11
CA LEU A 750 25.89 8.81 -43.00
C LEU A 750 26.08 8.16 -44.37
N ARG A 751 25.19 8.44 -45.33
CA ARG A 751 25.32 7.97 -46.71
C ARG A 751 26.60 8.46 -47.37
N VAL A 752 26.99 9.73 -47.18
CA VAL A 752 28.26 10.27 -47.69
C VAL A 752 29.46 9.56 -47.07
N SER A 753 29.49 9.41 -45.75
CA SER A 753 30.59 8.76 -45.04
C SER A 753 30.73 7.28 -45.47
N ARG A 754 29.61 6.57 -45.57
CA ARG A 754 29.57 5.18 -46.06
C ARG A 754 30.02 5.07 -47.50
N PHE A 755 29.53 5.95 -48.37
CA PHE A 755 29.90 5.99 -49.78
C PHE A 755 31.40 6.21 -49.93
N TYR A 756 31.97 7.21 -49.25
CA TYR A 756 33.39 7.54 -49.30
C TYR A 756 34.30 6.37 -48.85
N ARG A 757 33.87 5.61 -47.83
CA ARG A 757 34.57 4.40 -47.38
C ARG A 757 34.58 3.28 -48.42
N LEU A 758 33.53 3.18 -49.26
CA LEU A 758 33.37 2.14 -50.28
C LEU A 758 34.07 2.46 -51.61
N VAL A 759 34.54 3.69 -51.82
CA VAL A 759 35.18 4.10 -53.06
C VAL A 759 36.56 3.43 -53.19
N PRO A 760 36.87 2.74 -54.31
CA PRO A 760 38.18 2.16 -54.53
C PRO A 760 39.27 3.24 -54.57
N PRO A 761 40.50 2.97 -54.08
CA PRO A 761 41.55 3.98 -53.91
C PRO A 761 41.83 4.83 -55.15
N GLN A 762 41.80 4.23 -56.35
CA GLN A 762 42.05 4.93 -57.62
C GLN A 762 41.00 6.01 -57.97
N TRP A 763 39.82 5.97 -57.35
CA TRP A 763 38.73 6.92 -57.58
C TRP A 763 38.58 7.95 -56.44
N ARG A 764 39.22 7.75 -55.28
CA ARG A 764 39.05 8.60 -54.08
C ARG A 764 39.51 10.04 -54.29
N GLN A 765 40.57 10.25 -55.08
CA GLN A 765 41.09 11.58 -55.38
C GLN A 765 40.06 12.48 -56.06
N LEU A 766 39.14 11.90 -56.84
CA LEU A 766 38.07 12.64 -57.52
C LEU A 766 36.98 13.14 -56.55
N LEU A 767 36.90 12.60 -55.32
CA LEU A 767 35.84 12.89 -54.34
C LEU A 767 36.29 13.80 -53.19
N VAL A 768 37.59 13.84 -52.86
CA VAL A 768 38.15 14.66 -51.77
C VAL A 768 37.82 16.15 -51.94
N ALA A 769 37.93 16.66 -53.17
CA ALA A 769 37.67 18.07 -53.49
C ALA A 769 36.20 18.47 -53.21
N ASP A 770 35.25 17.56 -53.49
CA ASP A 770 33.83 17.80 -53.30
C ASP A 770 33.43 17.75 -51.80
N VAL A 771 34.04 16.88 -51.00
CA VAL A 771 33.76 16.74 -49.56
C VAL A 771 34.27 17.96 -48.76
N HIS A 772 35.45 18.49 -49.07
CA HIS A 772 35.96 19.71 -48.41
C HIS A 772 35.05 20.92 -48.61
N ARG A 773 34.52 21.06 -49.83
CA ARG A 773 33.60 22.15 -50.17
C ARG A 773 32.29 22.08 -49.38
N LEU A 774 31.77 20.87 -49.16
CA LEU A 774 30.57 20.60 -48.36
C LEU A 774 30.75 21.01 -46.88
N ILE A 775 31.85 20.59 -46.24
CA ILE A 775 32.11 20.88 -44.82
C ILE A 775 32.25 22.38 -44.56
N SER A 776 32.91 23.11 -45.47
CA SER A 776 33.04 24.56 -45.36
C SER A 776 31.69 25.28 -45.40
N MET A 777 30.74 24.80 -46.21
CA MET A 777 29.41 25.40 -46.32
C MET A 777 28.55 25.24 -45.06
N TRP A 778 28.71 24.15 -44.31
CA TRP A 778 27.94 23.92 -43.07
C TRP A 778 28.48 24.67 -41.87
N LYS A 779 29.79 24.93 -41.82
CA LYS A 779 30.44 25.73 -40.76
C LYS A 779 29.82 27.13 -40.65
N ASP A 780 29.43 27.73 -41.76
CA ASP A 780 28.87 29.08 -41.81
C ASP A 780 27.35 29.13 -41.48
N ARG A 781 26.70 27.97 -41.26
CA ARG A 781 25.23 27.85 -41.19
C ARG A 781 24.67 26.99 -40.03
N GLY A 782 25.49 26.26 -39.27
CA GLY A 782 25.04 25.06 -38.54
C GLY A 782 24.81 25.15 -37.01
N ASP A 783 23.84 24.34 -36.55
CA ASP A 783 23.55 23.97 -35.15
C ASP A 783 24.74 23.25 -34.46
N ALA A 784 24.90 23.46 -33.15
CA ALA A 784 26.06 23.00 -32.38
C ALA A 784 26.20 21.47 -32.34
N VAL A 785 25.09 20.74 -32.36
CA VAL A 785 25.06 19.26 -32.35
C VAL A 785 25.59 18.70 -33.68
N THR A 786 25.09 19.20 -34.81
CA THR A 786 25.51 18.76 -36.15
C THR A 786 26.98 19.07 -36.43
N LEU A 787 27.47 20.22 -35.94
CA LEU A 787 28.89 20.59 -36.04
C LEU A 787 29.79 19.70 -35.17
N ALA A 788 29.39 19.39 -33.94
CA ALA A 788 30.12 18.46 -33.06
C ALA A 788 30.22 17.06 -33.68
N TRP A 789 29.10 16.56 -34.22
CA TRP A 789 29.05 15.27 -34.87
C TRP A 789 29.90 15.20 -36.15
N ALA A 790 29.72 16.15 -37.08
CA ALA A 790 30.48 16.20 -38.33
C ALA A 790 31.99 16.32 -38.06
N SER A 791 32.39 17.14 -37.08
CA SER A 791 33.79 17.27 -36.66
C SER A 791 34.38 15.91 -36.26
N ARG A 792 33.64 15.12 -35.47
CA ARG A 792 34.08 13.80 -35.02
C ARG A 792 34.14 12.78 -36.15
N LEU A 793 33.13 12.74 -37.02
CA LEU A 793 33.03 11.78 -38.13
C LEU A 793 34.21 11.92 -39.12
N PHE A 794 34.55 13.15 -39.52
CA PHE A 794 35.60 13.39 -40.51
C PHE A 794 37.01 13.36 -39.92
N ALA A 795 37.17 13.61 -38.62
CA ALA A 795 38.47 13.45 -37.95
C ALA A 795 39.01 12.00 -38.01
N THR A 796 38.13 11.00 -38.16
CA THR A 796 38.52 9.59 -38.35
C THR A 796 38.98 9.24 -39.78
N LEU A 797 38.74 10.13 -40.75
CA LEU A 797 39.11 9.97 -42.16
C LEU A 797 40.31 10.88 -42.44
N SER A 798 41.52 10.36 -42.24
CA SER A 798 42.84 11.01 -42.02
C SER A 798 43.27 12.27 -42.81
N ASP A 799 42.51 12.73 -43.80
CA ASP A 799 42.91 13.79 -44.73
C ASP A 799 42.13 15.12 -44.55
N VAL A 800 41.14 15.18 -43.64
CA VAL A 800 40.29 16.36 -43.42
C VAL A 800 40.50 16.93 -42.00
N ARG A 801 41.11 18.11 -41.86
CA ARG A 801 41.28 18.80 -40.56
C ARG A 801 40.13 19.79 -40.28
N ILE A 802 39.40 19.58 -39.18
CA ILE A 802 38.33 20.48 -38.68
C ILE A 802 38.82 21.18 -37.40
N GLY A 803 38.41 22.43 -37.14
CA GLY A 803 38.90 23.32 -36.06
C GLY A 803 38.53 22.92 -34.60
N PRO A 804 38.55 23.85 -33.61
CA PRO A 804 38.41 23.53 -32.18
C PRO A 804 37.11 22.79 -31.82
N ASP A 805 37.19 21.86 -30.85
CA ASP A 805 36.21 20.79 -30.60
C ASP A 805 34.86 21.28 -30.03
N PRO A 806 33.78 21.30 -30.84
CA PRO A 806 32.44 21.73 -30.40
C PRO A 806 31.82 20.80 -29.35
N LEU A 807 32.31 19.55 -29.23
CA LEU A 807 31.85 18.57 -28.24
C LEU A 807 32.13 19.02 -26.80
N HIS A 808 33.31 19.60 -26.57
CA HIS A 808 33.68 20.15 -25.25
C HIS A 808 32.75 21.28 -24.80
N GLY A 809 32.25 22.09 -25.75
CA GLY A 809 31.28 23.15 -25.48
C GLY A 809 29.92 22.61 -25.03
N LEU A 810 29.48 21.49 -25.60
CA LEU A 810 28.24 20.81 -25.21
C LEU A 810 28.37 20.13 -23.83
N LEU A 811 29.51 19.49 -23.54
CA LEU A 811 29.77 18.85 -22.24
C LEU A 811 29.69 19.85 -21.10
N ARG A 812 30.44 20.95 -21.21
CA ARG A 812 30.45 22.00 -20.18
C ARG A 812 29.06 22.57 -19.92
N LYS A 813 28.26 22.80 -20.96
CA LYS A 813 26.91 23.37 -20.83
C LYS A 813 25.93 22.42 -20.13
N ALA A 814 26.06 21.11 -20.39
CA ALA A 814 25.24 20.11 -19.71
C ALA A 814 25.61 19.95 -18.24
N ASP A 815 26.91 19.94 -17.91
CA ASP A 815 27.36 19.93 -16.52
C ASP A 815 26.94 21.20 -15.75
N GLU A 816 27.06 22.37 -16.39
CA GLU A 816 26.59 23.64 -15.82
C GLU A 816 25.07 23.62 -15.55
N THR A 817 24.29 23.06 -16.47
CA THR A 817 22.83 22.96 -16.33
C THR A 817 22.43 21.96 -15.24
N ALA A 818 23.07 20.79 -15.22
CA ALA A 818 22.84 19.76 -14.22
C ALA A 818 23.16 20.27 -12.82
N LYS A 819 24.34 20.89 -12.64
CA LYS A 819 24.76 21.48 -11.37
C LYS A 819 23.80 22.58 -10.93
N ARG A 820 23.41 23.48 -11.83
CA ARG A 820 22.44 24.55 -11.52
C ARG A 820 21.12 23.98 -11.01
N VAL A 821 20.58 22.94 -11.65
CA VAL A 821 19.30 22.34 -11.23
C VAL A 821 19.43 21.69 -9.84
N VAL A 822 20.53 21.01 -9.57
CA VAL A 822 20.79 20.41 -8.25
C VAL A 822 20.95 21.49 -7.17
N ASP A 823 21.75 22.52 -7.44
CA ASP A 823 21.95 23.65 -6.53
C ASP A 823 20.62 24.40 -6.27
N ASP A 824 19.81 24.61 -7.31
CA ASP A 824 18.49 25.23 -7.21
C ASP A 824 17.58 24.39 -6.29
N LEU A 825 17.57 23.06 -6.40
CA LEU A 825 16.78 22.16 -5.55
C LEU A 825 17.26 22.14 -4.08
N ILE A 826 18.58 22.13 -3.86
CA ILE A 826 19.19 22.20 -2.51
C ILE A 826 18.86 23.53 -1.83
N GLY A 827 18.83 24.62 -2.61
CA GLY A 827 18.52 25.96 -2.11
C GLY A 827 17.05 26.19 -1.75
N GLN A 828 16.13 25.27 -2.07
CA GLN A 828 14.71 25.42 -1.73
C GLN A 828 14.41 24.90 -0.32
N ALA A 829 13.84 25.78 0.51
CA ALA A 829 13.28 25.39 1.81
C ALA A 829 12.00 24.55 1.67
N LEU A 830 11.26 24.71 0.56
CA LEU A 830 10.03 23.96 0.25
C LEU A 830 10.08 23.48 -1.20
N LEU A 831 9.99 22.16 -1.40
CA LEU A 831 9.87 21.57 -2.72
C LEU A 831 8.41 21.59 -3.18
N SER A 832 8.17 21.95 -4.45
CA SER A 832 6.83 21.98 -5.04
C SER A 832 6.79 21.33 -6.41
N ALA A 833 5.61 20.87 -6.82
CA ALA A 833 5.39 20.27 -8.14
C ALA A 833 5.78 21.24 -9.28
N ASP A 834 5.59 22.54 -9.12
CA ASP A 834 5.97 23.54 -10.11
C ASP A 834 7.49 23.71 -10.25
N ILE A 835 8.24 23.63 -9.14
CA ILE A 835 9.70 23.66 -9.16
C ILE A 835 10.22 22.41 -9.87
N LEU A 836 9.71 21.23 -9.53
CA LEU A 836 10.08 19.97 -10.17
C LEU A 836 9.72 19.96 -11.66
N LYS A 837 8.56 20.50 -12.04
CA LYS A 837 8.14 20.61 -13.45
C LYS A 837 9.10 21.50 -14.26
N LYS A 838 9.53 22.64 -13.71
CA LYS A 838 10.51 23.53 -14.36
C LYS A 838 11.88 22.88 -14.48
N SER A 839 12.36 22.24 -13.42
CA SER A 839 13.63 21.49 -13.41
C SER A 839 13.62 20.34 -14.41
N ARG A 840 12.51 19.60 -14.49
CA ARG A 840 12.30 18.51 -15.46
C ARG A 840 12.32 19.00 -16.91
N GLN A 841 11.67 20.13 -17.19
CA GLN A 841 11.68 20.72 -18.54
C GLN A 841 13.09 21.16 -18.97
N LEU A 842 13.84 21.78 -18.05
CA LEU A 842 15.22 22.21 -18.32
C LEU A 842 16.15 21.01 -18.58
N LEU A 843 16.13 19.99 -17.72
CA LEU A 843 16.96 18.81 -17.89
C LEU A 843 16.59 17.99 -19.13
N ARG A 844 15.29 17.86 -19.43
CA ARG A 844 14.82 17.15 -20.62
C ARG A 844 15.30 17.82 -21.91
N GLY A 845 15.32 19.15 -21.96
CA GLY A 845 15.85 19.88 -23.12
C GLY A 845 17.34 19.61 -23.38
N GLU A 846 18.17 19.48 -22.33
CA GLU A 846 19.58 19.13 -22.47
C GLU A 846 19.80 17.62 -22.71
N PHE A 847 18.98 16.77 -22.10
CA PHE A 847 18.99 15.32 -22.35
C PHE A 847 18.63 14.98 -23.81
N ASP A 848 17.59 15.61 -24.36
CA ASP A 848 17.16 15.41 -25.75
C ASP A 848 18.26 15.86 -26.74
N ARG A 849 18.96 16.96 -26.43
CA ARG A 849 20.13 17.42 -27.20
C ARG A 849 21.28 16.41 -27.18
N TRP A 850 21.58 15.80 -26.02
CA TRP A 850 22.60 14.76 -25.91
C TRP A 850 22.22 13.45 -26.59
N MET A 851 20.95 13.03 -26.45
CA MET A 851 20.43 11.85 -27.13
C MET A 851 20.44 12.02 -28.65
N ALA A 852 20.15 13.21 -29.15
CA ALA A 852 20.30 13.52 -30.58
C ALA A 852 21.75 13.31 -31.04
N LEU A 853 22.73 13.80 -30.29
CA LEU A 853 24.14 13.61 -30.60
C LEU A 853 24.58 12.14 -30.51
N LEU A 854 24.15 11.41 -29.47
CA LEU A 854 24.47 9.99 -29.30
C LEU A 854 23.91 9.13 -30.44
N ARG A 855 22.66 9.38 -30.88
CA ARG A 855 22.05 8.68 -32.02
C ARG A 855 22.87 8.89 -33.30
N LEU A 856 23.23 10.14 -33.57
CA LEU A 856 24.09 10.50 -34.70
C LEU A 856 25.44 9.76 -34.63
N LEU A 857 26.06 9.68 -33.45
CA LEU A 857 27.35 9.00 -33.25
C LEU A 857 27.25 7.47 -33.35
N ASP A 858 26.20 6.86 -32.79
CA ASP A 858 25.97 5.41 -32.86
C ASP A 858 25.68 4.96 -34.30
N ALA A 859 24.92 5.75 -35.06
CA ALA A 859 24.65 5.48 -36.47
C ALA A 859 25.93 5.53 -37.33
N ALA A 860 26.94 6.29 -36.90
CA ALA A 860 28.26 6.36 -37.55
C ALA A 860 29.20 5.19 -37.19
N GLY A 861 28.84 4.36 -36.20
CA GLY A 861 29.62 3.21 -35.74
C GLY A 861 30.87 3.57 -34.92
N ASP A 862 30.96 4.79 -34.38
CA ASP A 862 32.11 5.27 -33.60
C ASP A 862 31.88 5.02 -32.10
N GLY A 863 32.68 4.15 -31.47
CA GLY A 863 32.46 3.65 -30.10
C GLY A 863 32.98 4.55 -28.97
N GLY A 864 33.45 5.77 -29.29
CA GLY A 864 34.27 6.56 -28.36
C GLY A 864 33.56 7.18 -27.15
N HIS A 865 32.28 7.54 -27.26
CA HIS A 865 31.51 8.15 -26.15
C HIS A 865 30.03 7.79 -26.26
N ARG A 866 29.64 6.66 -25.65
CA ARG A 866 28.26 6.16 -25.68
C ARG A 866 27.43 6.50 -24.44
N SER A 867 28.01 7.22 -23.48
CA SER A 867 27.32 7.54 -22.23
C SER A 867 26.92 9.01 -22.19
N ILE A 868 25.74 9.24 -21.62
CA ILE A 868 25.28 10.55 -21.19
C ILE A 868 26.22 11.04 -20.08
N PRO A 869 26.53 12.35 -19.98
CA PRO A 869 27.36 12.87 -18.89
C PRO A 869 26.78 12.47 -17.52
N ASP A 870 27.62 11.92 -16.64
CA ASP A 870 27.20 11.39 -15.34
C ASP A 870 26.43 12.42 -14.51
N ALA A 871 26.86 13.70 -14.56
CA ALA A 871 26.19 14.80 -13.85
C ALA A 871 24.77 15.05 -14.39
N LEU A 872 24.57 15.00 -15.71
CA LEU A 872 23.26 15.15 -16.33
C LEU A 872 22.36 13.95 -16.01
N ALA A 873 22.89 12.74 -16.07
CA ALA A 873 22.17 11.52 -15.72
C ALA A 873 21.71 11.54 -14.25
N ALA A 874 22.60 11.86 -13.32
CA ALA A 874 22.30 11.95 -11.89
C ALA A 874 21.26 13.04 -11.58
N ALA A 875 21.33 14.20 -12.24
CA ALA A 875 20.35 15.27 -12.05
C ALA A 875 18.95 14.88 -12.58
N VAL A 876 18.87 14.19 -13.72
CA VAL A 876 17.61 13.67 -14.27
C VAL A 876 17.00 12.64 -13.34
N GLU A 877 17.80 11.68 -12.87
CA GLU A 877 17.37 10.64 -11.94
C GLU A 877 16.84 11.24 -10.62
N LEU A 878 17.54 12.23 -10.05
CA LEU A 878 17.11 12.92 -8.84
C LEU A 878 15.76 13.62 -9.03
N VAL A 879 15.58 14.38 -10.11
CA VAL A 879 14.33 15.11 -10.39
C VAL A 879 13.16 14.17 -10.66
N GLU A 880 13.36 13.09 -11.40
CA GLU A 880 12.31 12.09 -11.66
C GLU A 880 11.94 11.31 -10.39
N THR A 881 12.92 10.99 -9.55
CA THR A 881 12.68 10.34 -8.25
C THR A 881 11.89 11.25 -7.32
N LEU A 882 12.25 12.54 -7.24
CA LEU A 882 11.49 13.55 -6.49
C LEU A 882 10.08 13.74 -7.04
N ALA A 883 9.90 13.82 -8.37
CA ALA A 883 8.57 13.95 -8.97
C ALA A 883 7.68 12.74 -8.61
N THR A 884 8.24 11.54 -8.69
CA THR A 884 7.52 10.31 -8.32
C THR A 884 7.18 10.29 -6.83
N LEU A 885 8.10 10.72 -5.95
CA LEU A 885 7.86 10.85 -4.52
C LEU A 885 6.68 11.79 -4.22
N PHE A 886 6.62 12.94 -4.89
CA PHE A 886 5.54 13.92 -4.72
C PHE A 886 4.20 13.44 -5.27
N ASP A 887 4.20 12.75 -6.42
CA ASP A 887 2.99 12.14 -6.97
C ASP A 887 2.46 11.03 -6.04
N GLU A 888 3.33 10.15 -5.55
CA GLU A 888 2.96 9.10 -4.60
C GLU A 888 2.48 9.69 -3.26
N MET A 889 3.13 10.74 -2.76
CA MET A 889 2.68 11.48 -1.57
C MET A 889 1.30 12.09 -1.79
N GLY A 890 1.05 12.73 -2.94
CA GLY A 890 -0.26 13.28 -3.28
C GLY A 890 -1.35 12.20 -3.33
N HIS A 891 -1.02 11.00 -3.81
CA HIS A 891 -1.92 9.85 -3.76
C HIS A 891 -2.16 9.34 -2.33
N VAL A 892 -1.15 9.35 -1.46
CA VAL A 892 -1.28 9.00 -0.03
C VAL A 892 -2.14 10.01 0.72
N GLU A 893 -2.02 11.30 0.44
CA GLU A 893 -2.83 12.36 1.06
C GLU A 893 -4.29 12.37 0.59
N ALA A 894 -4.54 11.98 -0.66
CA ALA A 894 -5.88 11.89 -1.24
C ALA A 894 -6.56 10.52 -1.00
N ALA A 895 -5.82 9.53 -0.51
CA ALA A 895 -6.34 8.19 -0.28
C ALA A 895 -7.40 8.16 0.81
N ASP A 896 -8.29 7.18 0.69
CA ASP A 896 -9.23 6.86 1.75
C ASP A 896 -8.48 6.22 2.92
N PHE A 897 -8.53 6.82 4.10
CA PHE A 897 -7.85 6.30 5.30
C PHE A 897 -8.39 4.93 5.76
N ARG A 898 -9.46 4.43 5.12
CA ARG A 898 -10.02 3.09 5.33
C ARG A 898 -9.34 1.98 4.50
N ASP A 899 -8.51 2.34 3.52
CA ASP A 899 -7.86 1.40 2.60
C ASP A 899 -6.77 0.57 3.29
N GLU A 900 -6.75 -0.75 3.03
CA GLU A 900 -5.67 -1.66 3.47
C GLU A 900 -4.35 -1.37 2.79
N GLY A 901 -4.39 -0.95 1.53
CA GLY A 901 -3.19 -0.70 0.73
C GLY A 901 -2.45 0.58 1.10
N LEU A 902 -3.02 1.44 1.95
CA LEU A 902 -2.44 2.73 2.29
C LEU A 902 -1.16 2.59 3.14
N GLY A 903 -1.09 1.58 4.03
CA GLY A 903 0.12 1.31 4.83
C GLY A 903 1.34 0.97 3.96
N THR A 904 1.17 0.07 2.99
CA THR A 904 2.24 -0.26 2.02
C THR A 904 2.65 0.94 1.16
N ARG A 905 1.71 1.85 0.84
CA ARG A 905 2.04 3.07 0.10
C ARG A 905 2.83 4.07 0.94
N ILE A 906 2.49 4.22 2.22
CA ILE A 906 3.25 5.04 3.18
C ILE A 906 4.68 4.52 3.31
N GLU A 907 4.85 3.20 3.45
CA GLU A 907 6.18 2.57 3.51
C GLU A 907 6.99 2.78 2.21
N HIS A 908 6.36 2.66 1.04
CA HIS A 908 7.01 2.94 -0.24
C HIS A 908 7.47 4.40 -0.36
N VAL A 909 6.60 5.35 0.01
CA VAL A 909 6.94 6.79 0.03
C VAL A 909 8.09 7.05 1.01
N ARG A 910 8.07 6.44 2.20
CA ARG A 910 9.14 6.54 3.20
C ARG A 910 10.47 5.97 2.69
N ALA A 911 10.45 4.80 2.05
CA ALA A 911 11.65 4.17 1.47
C ALA A 911 12.26 5.02 0.35
N ARG A 912 11.44 5.57 -0.55
CA ARG A 912 11.90 6.50 -1.58
C ARG A 912 12.46 7.79 -0.99
N MET A 913 11.81 8.35 0.02
CA MET A 913 12.28 9.56 0.70
C MET A 913 13.67 9.34 1.32
N ILE A 914 13.91 8.18 1.95
CA ILE A 914 15.22 7.80 2.49
C ILE A 914 16.26 7.70 1.37
N ALA A 915 15.95 7.01 0.27
CA ALA A 915 16.86 6.89 -0.87
C ALA A 915 17.24 8.25 -1.50
N VAL A 916 16.30 9.21 -1.54
CA VAL A 916 16.60 10.57 -1.98
C VAL A 916 17.48 11.30 -0.96
N SER A 917 17.25 11.13 0.35
CA SER A 917 18.07 11.78 1.39
C SER A 917 19.52 11.29 1.42
N GLU A 918 19.75 10.03 1.02
CA GLU A 918 21.10 9.45 0.91
C GLU A 918 21.87 9.97 -0.33
N THR A 919 21.14 10.41 -1.36
CA THR A 919 21.72 10.90 -2.62
C THR A 919 21.88 12.42 -2.65
N ALA A 920 21.00 13.18 -1.99
CA ALA A 920 21.08 14.63 -1.90
C ALA A 920 20.47 15.15 -0.57
N ASN A 921 21.21 16.02 0.12
CA ASN A 921 20.73 16.68 1.33
C ASN A 921 19.76 17.82 0.98
N LEU A 922 18.49 17.49 0.79
CA LEU A 922 17.44 18.43 0.37
C LEU A 922 16.62 18.90 1.58
N PRO A 923 16.70 20.19 1.98
CA PRO A 923 15.98 20.73 3.14
C PRO A 923 14.46 20.56 3.04
N GLY A 924 13.90 20.67 1.83
CA GLY A 924 12.46 20.54 1.58
C GLY A 924 11.88 19.12 1.77
N LEU A 925 12.68 18.09 2.08
CA LEU A 925 12.16 16.74 2.39
C LEU A 925 11.53 16.66 3.79
N GLY A 926 11.90 17.55 4.72
CA GLY A 926 11.34 17.57 6.07
C GLY A 926 9.81 17.76 6.06
N THR A 927 9.29 18.59 5.16
CA THR A 927 7.85 18.81 5.04
C THR A 927 7.10 17.61 4.46
N VAL A 928 7.76 16.78 3.64
CA VAL A 928 7.18 15.52 3.13
C VAL A 928 7.11 14.50 4.27
N ALA A 929 8.18 14.38 5.06
CA ALA A 929 8.22 13.52 6.25
C ALA A 929 7.11 13.88 7.25
N ASP A 930 6.97 15.17 7.58
CA ASP A 930 5.93 15.67 8.49
C ASP A 930 4.52 15.35 7.98
N SER A 931 4.29 15.49 6.67
CA SER A 931 2.98 15.17 6.09
C SER A 931 2.71 13.67 6.07
N LEU A 932 3.74 12.85 5.84
CA LEU A 932 3.64 11.40 5.88
C LEU A 932 3.29 10.89 7.28
N ASP A 933 3.92 11.45 8.32
CA ASP A 933 3.65 11.12 9.72
C ASP A 933 2.20 11.48 10.10
N ARG A 934 1.68 12.62 9.63
CA ARG A 934 0.28 13.02 9.83
C ARG A 934 -0.70 12.03 9.18
N VAL A 935 -0.44 11.62 7.94
CA VAL A 935 -1.29 10.63 7.24
C VAL A 935 -1.22 9.25 7.90
N GLU A 936 -0.04 8.83 8.36
CA GLU A 936 0.14 7.58 9.10
C GLU A 936 -0.63 7.58 10.42
N GLN A 937 -0.61 8.69 11.16
CA GLN A 937 -1.42 8.86 12.36
C GLN A 937 -2.91 8.77 12.04
N ALA A 938 -3.37 9.38 10.93
CA ALA A 938 -4.75 9.32 10.49
C ALA A 938 -5.21 7.90 10.11
N CYS A 939 -4.33 7.04 9.58
CA CYS A 939 -4.64 5.66 9.22
C CYS A 939 -5.10 4.81 10.42
N ARG A 940 -4.78 5.21 11.65
CA ARG A 940 -5.26 4.55 12.88
C ARG A 940 -6.78 4.60 13.00
N VAL A 941 -7.43 5.55 12.33
CA VAL A 941 -8.89 5.73 12.34
C VAL A 941 -9.65 4.55 11.73
N ARG A 942 -9.00 3.78 10.83
CA ARG A 942 -9.59 2.63 10.16
C ARG A 942 -10.15 1.59 11.12
N HIS A 943 -9.39 1.29 12.17
CA HIS A 943 -9.76 0.33 13.20
C HIS A 943 -10.96 0.77 14.05
N VAL A 944 -11.12 2.08 14.21
CA VAL A 944 -12.24 2.70 14.94
C VAL A 944 -13.47 2.77 14.04
N TRP A 945 -13.29 3.16 12.77
CA TRP A 945 -14.33 3.20 11.76
C TRP A 945 -14.97 1.83 11.49
N GLN A 946 -14.18 0.76 11.38
CA GLN A 946 -14.70 -0.60 11.19
C GLN A 946 -15.61 -1.04 12.36
N GLU A 947 -15.21 -0.74 13.60
CA GLU A 947 -16.02 -1.03 14.77
C GLU A 947 -17.32 -0.20 14.73
N PHE A 948 -17.22 1.09 14.45
CA PHE A 948 -18.34 2.00 14.33
C PHE A 948 -19.36 1.54 13.28
N TYR A 949 -18.89 1.16 12.08
CA TYR A 949 -19.75 0.68 10.99
C TYR A 949 -20.45 -0.63 11.38
N SER A 950 -19.74 -1.54 12.04
CA SER A 950 -20.31 -2.81 12.52
C SER A 950 -21.42 -2.59 13.55
N LEU A 951 -21.27 -1.62 14.45
CA LEU A 951 -22.28 -1.28 15.46
C LEU A 951 -23.49 -0.60 14.82
N CYS A 952 -23.30 0.35 13.90
CA CYS A 952 -24.41 0.99 13.19
C CYS A 952 -25.23 -0.01 12.36
N ALA A 953 -24.57 -1.01 11.76
CA ALA A 953 -25.26 -2.10 11.05
C ALA A 953 -26.10 -3.00 11.98
N LEU A 954 -25.76 -3.10 13.27
CA LEU A 954 -26.53 -3.86 14.26
C LEU A 954 -27.79 -3.12 14.73
N VAL A 955 -27.75 -1.78 14.82
CA VAL A 955 -28.91 -0.96 15.22
C VAL A 955 -30.11 -1.13 14.28
N GLY A 956 -29.86 -1.38 12.99
CA GLY A 956 -30.90 -1.62 11.99
C GLY A 956 -31.58 -3.00 12.05
N ARG A 957 -31.18 -3.91 12.95
CA ARG A 957 -31.71 -5.28 13.03
C ARG A 957 -32.56 -5.48 14.28
N ASP A 958 -33.81 -5.93 14.10
CA ASP A 958 -34.83 -6.10 15.15
C ASP A 958 -34.54 -7.18 16.21
N GLN A 959 -33.40 -7.88 16.18
CA GLN A 959 -33.10 -9.04 17.04
C GLN A 959 -31.76 -8.97 17.80
N ALA A 960 -31.00 -7.88 17.73
CA ALA A 960 -29.74 -7.78 18.46
C ALA A 960 -29.95 -7.35 19.93
N PRO A 961 -29.12 -7.81 20.89
CA PRO A 961 -29.03 -7.16 22.20
C PRO A 961 -28.37 -5.79 22.00
N LEU A 962 -29.18 -4.73 22.06
CA LEU A 962 -28.75 -3.36 21.74
C LEU A 962 -28.31 -2.56 22.98
N ASP A 963 -27.98 -3.27 24.05
CA ASP A 963 -27.65 -2.65 25.33
C ASP A 963 -26.25 -2.02 25.27
N GLY A 964 -26.20 -0.69 25.21
CA GLY A 964 -24.98 0.11 25.35
C GLY A 964 -24.42 0.54 24.00
N THR A 965 -25.13 0.20 22.93
CA THR A 965 -24.71 0.41 21.55
C THR A 965 -24.60 1.89 21.20
N ASN A 966 -25.51 2.79 21.63
CA ASN A 966 -25.33 4.23 21.34
C ASN A 966 -24.18 4.82 22.16
N ASN A 967 -23.93 4.33 23.38
CA ASN A 967 -22.79 4.77 24.18
C ASN A 967 -21.46 4.38 23.51
N ARG A 968 -21.37 3.16 22.97
CA ARG A 968 -20.19 2.73 22.22
C ARG A 968 -20.05 3.48 20.89
N ILE A 969 -21.14 3.71 20.17
CA ILE A 969 -21.16 4.55 18.96
C ILE A 969 -20.63 5.96 19.28
N ARG A 970 -21.07 6.58 20.38
CA ARG A 970 -20.58 7.88 20.86
C ARG A 970 -19.07 7.87 21.11
N GLN A 971 -18.56 6.85 21.80
CA GLN A 971 -17.12 6.72 22.06
C GLN A 971 -16.32 6.62 20.76
N LEU A 972 -16.79 5.81 19.80
CA LEU A 972 -16.10 5.63 18.53
C LEU A 972 -16.14 6.89 17.66
N VAL A 973 -17.24 7.64 17.66
CA VAL A 973 -17.30 8.95 16.98
C VAL A 973 -16.33 9.96 17.62
N ARG A 974 -16.21 9.96 18.96
CA ARG A 974 -15.19 10.74 19.71
C ARG A 974 -13.77 10.36 19.31
N GLU A 975 -13.47 9.08 19.25
CA GLU A 975 -12.16 8.57 18.83
C GLU A 975 -11.85 8.95 17.37
N ILE A 976 -12.82 8.81 16.44
CA ILE A 976 -12.65 9.22 15.04
C ILE A 976 -12.36 10.73 14.92
N ALA A 977 -13.18 11.56 15.58
CA ALA A 977 -13.01 13.02 15.56
C ALA A 977 -11.66 13.45 16.17
N HIS A 978 -11.24 12.78 17.24
CA HIS A 978 -9.97 13.06 17.90
C HIS A 978 -8.78 12.70 17.01
N ILE A 979 -8.77 11.52 16.40
CA ILE A 979 -7.70 11.09 15.48
C ILE A 979 -7.56 12.07 14.31
N LEU A 980 -8.67 12.50 13.71
CA LEU A 980 -8.66 13.44 12.58
C LEU A 980 -8.13 14.82 12.96
N ARG A 981 -8.46 15.31 14.16
CA ARG A 981 -7.96 16.60 14.68
C ARG A 981 -6.48 16.52 15.03
N GLU A 982 -6.04 15.48 15.74
CA GLU A 982 -4.64 15.33 16.14
C GLU A 982 -3.71 15.16 14.93
N SER A 983 -4.16 14.43 13.91
CA SER A 983 -3.41 14.29 12.65
C SER A 983 -3.48 15.52 11.75
N GLY A 984 -4.40 16.47 12.01
CA GLY A 984 -4.56 17.68 11.21
C GLY A 984 -5.02 17.43 9.77
N VAL A 985 -5.77 16.34 9.54
CA VAL A 985 -6.27 15.95 8.21
C VAL A 985 -7.80 16.03 8.06
N GLU A 986 -8.48 16.62 9.03
CA GLU A 986 -9.96 16.76 9.06
C GLU A 986 -10.51 17.37 7.76
N ASP A 987 -9.86 18.41 7.24
CA ASP A 987 -10.25 19.13 6.02
C ASP A 987 -9.70 18.50 4.72
N ARG A 988 -8.89 17.45 4.82
CA ARG A 988 -8.31 16.77 3.64
C ARG A 988 -9.34 15.81 3.00
N PRO A 989 -9.21 15.48 1.71
CA PRO A 989 -10.17 14.62 1.00
C PRO A 989 -10.47 13.28 1.70
N GLY A 990 -9.44 12.62 2.27
CA GLY A 990 -9.60 11.38 3.05
C GLY A 990 -10.40 11.58 4.33
N GLY A 991 -10.16 12.68 5.06
CA GLY A 991 -10.88 13.03 6.29
C GLY A 991 -12.34 13.39 6.03
N VAL A 992 -12.60 14.23 5.02
CA VAL A 992 -13.96 14.61 4.59
C VAL A 992 -14.75 13.39 4.11
N SER A 993 -14.13 12.48 3.37
CA SER A 993 -14.79 11.25 2.91
C SER A 993 -15.18 10.34 4.08
N LEU A 994 -14.30 10.21 5.08
CA LEU A 994 -14.58 9.44 6.29
C LEU A 994 -15.73 10.06 7.11
N LEU A 995 -15.70 11.37 7.34
CA LEU A 995 -16.78 12.08 8.06
C LEU A 995 -18.12 11.91 7.35
N ARG A 996 -18.15 12.01 6.02
CA ARG A 996 -19.34 11.78 5.21
C ARG A 996 -19.94 10.39 5.41
N ASP A 997 -19.09 9.37 5.41
CA ASP A 997 -19.52 7.99 5.60
C ASP A 997 -20.04 7.74 7.03
N VAL A 998 -19.35 8.29 8.04
CA VAL A 998 -19.79 8.26 9.43
C VAL A 998 -21.15 8.93 9.58
N THR A 999 -21.35 10.10 8.97
CA THR A 999 -22.66 10.78 8.91
C THR A 999 -23.72 9.87 8.29
N GLN A 1000 -23.45 9.32 7.09
CA GLN A 1000 -24.41 8.50 6.37
C GLN A 1000 -24.79 7.23 7.13
N CYS A 1001 -23.83 6.60 7.81
CA CYS A 1001 -24.04 5.39 8.59
C CYS A 1001 -24.93 5.66 9.83
N LEU A 1002 -24.66 6.74 10.57
CA LEU A 1002 -25.46 7.15 11.73
C LEU A 1002 -26.90 7.50 11.36
N VAL A 1003 -27.08 8.23 10.25
CA VAL A 1003 -28.39 8.61 9.73
C VAL A 1003 -29.18 7.37 9.31
N SER A 1004 -28.52 6.45 8.60
CA SER A 1004 -29.15 5.22 8.11
C SER A 1004 -29.55 4.27 9.25
N ALA A 1005 -28.79 4.25 10.35
CA ALA A 1005 -29.12 3.52 11.57
C ALA A 1005 -30.28 4.14 12.37
N ASN A 1006 -30.56 5.44 12.17
CA ASN A 1006 -31.59 6.19 12.90
C ASN A 1006 -32.51 7.01 11.96
N PRO A 1007 -33.24 6.35 11.05
CA PRO A 1007 -34.00 7.01 9.98
C PRO A 1007 -35.19 7.85 10.48
N ALA A 1008 -35.54 7.70 11.75
CA ALA A 1008 -36.61 8.42 12.42
C ALA A 1008 -36.29 9.89 12.75
N ARG A 1009 -35.06 10.33 12.54
CA ARG A 1009 -34.58 11.68 12.86
C ARG A 1009 -34.29 12.45 11.58
N SER A 1010 -34.84 13.65 11.43
CA SER A 1010 -34.49 14.55 10.33
C SER A 1010 -33.09 15.12 10.58
N VAL A 1011 -32.09 14.57 9.90
CA VAL A 1011 -30.72 15.10 9.91
C VAL A 1011 -30.52 15.96 8.66
N PRO A 1012 -29.80 17.11 8.75
CA PRO A 1012 -29.48 17.92 7.57
C PRO A 1012 -28.76 17.09 6.50
N SER A 1013 -29.10 17.34 5.23
CA SER A 1013 -28.50 16.66 4.08
C SER A 1013 -27.07 17.16 3.85
N GLY A 1014 -26.06 16.33 4.12
CA GLY A 1014 -24.65 16.64 3.84
C GLY A 1014 -23.66 15.92 4.77
N THR A 1015 -22.37 16.15 4.56
CA THR A 1015 -21.31 15.74 5.50
C THR A 1015 -21.40 16.60 6.75
N MET A 1016 -21.53 16.00 7.93
CA MET A 1016 -21.48 16.72 9.19
C MET A 1016 -20.02 16.96 9.59
N ALA A 1017 -19.73 18.13 10.17
CA ALA A 1017 -18.42 18.37 10.78
C ALA A 1017 -18.19 17.42 11.96
N ALA A 1018 -16.93 17.20 12.35
CA ALA A 1018 -16.63 16.28 13.45
C ALA A 1018 -17.30 16.74 14.76
N SER A 1019 -17.42 18.04 15.03
CA SER A 1019 -18.17 18.57 16.18
C SER A 1019 -19.64 18.17 16.15
N ASP A 1020 -20.30 18.32 15.01
CA ASP A 1020 -21.73 18.08 14.88
C ASP A 1020 -22.05 16.58 14.99
N LEU A 1021 -21.13 15.73 14.51
CA LEU A 1021 -21.21 14.28 14.68
C LEU A 1021 -21.16 13.87 16.15
N LEU A 1022 -20.32 14.53 16.95
CA LEU A 1022 -20.20 14.29 18.39
C LEU A 1022 -21.48 14.67 19.11
N ASP A 1023 -22.01 15.86 18.83
CA ASP A 1023 -23.26 16.34 19.40
C ASP A 1023 -24.43 15.41 19.04
N PHE A 1024 -24.46 14.93 17.80
CA PHE A 1024 -25.47 13.98 17.33
C PHE A 1024 -25.39 12.64 18.05
N ALA A 1025 -24.17 12.09 18.22
CA ALA A 1025 -23.96 10.84 18.94
C ALA A 1025 -24.25 10.96 20.43
N ASP A 1026 -23.90 12.10 21.05
CA ASP A 1026 -24.21 12.42 22.44
C ASP A 1026 -25.72 12.47 22.69
N GLN A 1027 -26.47 13.06 21.76
CA GLN A 1027 -27.94 13.09 21.82
C GLN A 1027 -28.56 11.70 21.71
N LEU A 1028 -28.07 10.85 20.79
CA LEU A 1028 -28.56 9.46 20.65
C LEU A 1028 -28.27 8.61 21.90
N CYS A 1029 -27.10 8.80 22.52
CA CYS A 1029 -26.74 8.17 23.79
C CYS A 1029 -27.66 8.65 24.92
N GLY A 1030 -27.89 9.96 25.01
CA GLY A 1030 -28.78 10.54 26.03
C GLY A 1030 -30.24 10.08 25.89
N GLU A 1031 -30.73 9.83 24.67
CA GLU A 1031 -32.06 9.23 24.46
C GLU A 1031 -32.13 7.76 24.91
N GLU A 1032 -31.07 6.97 24.68
CA GLU A 1032 -30.99 5.58 25.18
C GLU A 1032 -30.98 5.56 26.72
N GLU A 1033 -30.15 6.40 27.35
CA GLU A 1033 -30.06 6.51 28.82
C GLU A 1033 -31.38 6.96 29.46
N LYS A 1034 -32.05 7.95 28.85
CA LYS A 1034 -33.40 8.36 29.27
C LYS A 1034 -34.38 7.20 29.16
N ALA A 1035 -34.40 6.50 28.02
CA ALA A 1035 -35.28 5.35 27.82
C ALA A 1035 -35.04 4.23 28.84
N ARG A 1036 -33.78 3.90 29.13
CA ARG A 1036 -33.41 2.93 30.17
C ARG A 1036 -33.89 3.35 31.56
N THR A 1037 -33.63 4.58 31.93
CA THR A 1037 -34.05 5.13 33.24
C THR A 1037 -35.57 5.03 33.39
N THR A 1038 -36.30 5.39 32.33
CA THR A 1038 -37.76 5.26 32.27
C THR A 1038 -38.22 3.80 32.36
N LEU A 1039 -37.57 2.87 31.66
CA LEU A 1039 -37.90 1.44 31.70
C LEU A 1039 -37.66 0.81 33.08
N ILE A 1040 -36.57 1.17 33.76
CA ILE A 1040 -36.30 0.73 35.13
C ILE A 1040 -37.41 1.21 36.08
N LEU A 1041 -37.82 2.48 35.95
CA LEU A 1041 -38.93 3.04 36.73
C LEU A 1041 -40.26 2.32 36.44
N ILE A 1042 -40.50 1.97 35.17
CA ILE A 1042 -41.69 1.21 34.76
C ILE A 1042 -41.67 -0.20 35.37
N GLU A 1043 -40.56 -0.94 35.29
CA GLU A 1043 -40.43 -2.29 35.84
C GLU A 1043 -40.54 -2.33 37.36
N GLN A 1044 -40.02 -1.31 38.08
CA GLN A 1044 -40.15 -1.19 39.53
C GLN A 1044 -41.57 -0.90 39.99
N ARG A 1045 -42.35 -0.17 39.16
CA ARG A 1045 -43.73 0.24 39.44
C ARG A 1045 -44.76 -0.74 38.88
N LEU A 1046 -44.30 -1.84 38.29
CA LEU A 1046 -45.14 -2.87 37.72
C LEU A 1046 -45.76 -3.71 38.85
N PRO A 1047 -47.10 -3.72 39.01
CA PRO A 1047 -47.74 -4.42 40.12
C PRO A 1047 -47.52 -5.94 39.99
N ARG A 1048 -47.07 -6.58 41.07
CA ARG A 1048 -46.79 -8.04 41.12
C ARG A 1048 -48.06 -8.81 41.49
N GLY A 1049 -48.53 -9.73 40.63
CA GLY A 1049 -49.69 -10.61 40.86
C GLY A 1049 -50.47 -10.96 39.59
N THR A 1050 -51.47 -11.85 39.68
CA THR A 1050 -52.41 -12.14 38.58
C THR A 1050 -53.11 -10.85 38.15
N LEU A 1051 -53.10 -10.55 36.84
CA LEU A 1051 -53.74 -9.38 36.20
C LEU A 1051 -55.14 -9.11 36.77
N GLY A 1052 -55.23 -8.18 37.75
CA GLY A 1052 -56.47 -7.55 38.16
C GLY A 1052 -56.89 -6.45 37.18
N ASN A 1053 -58.04 -5.80 37.40
CA ASN A 1053 -58.55 -4.73 36.53
C ASN A 1053 -57.49 -3.62 36.33
N PRO A 1054 -56.97 -3.37 35.12
CA PRO A 1054 -55.97 -2.33 34.86
C PRO A 1054 -56.49 -0.89 35.01
N ASP A 1055 -57.80 -0.72 35.24
CA ASP A 1055 -58.41 0.56 35.63
C ASP A 1055 -58.35 0.83 37.15
N ASP A 1056 -57.73 -0.06 37.94
CA ASP A 1056 -57.47 0.17 39.37
C ASP A 1056 -56.40 1.28 39.55
N GLN A 1057 -56.61 2.18 40.53
CA GLN A 1057 -55.72 3.31 40.84
C GLN A 1057 -54.26 2.87 41.10
N ARG A 1058 -54.06 1.61 41.49
CA ARG A 1058 -52.73 1.01 41.70
C ARG A 1058 -51.85 1.01 40.44
N TYR A 1059 -52.43 1.11 39.25
CA TYR A 1059 -51.70 1.19 37.98
C TYR A 1059 -51.38 2.63 37.53
N ASP A 1060 -51.89 3.67 38.24
CA ASP A 1060 -51.74 5.07 37.81
C ASP A 1060 -50.28 5.51 37.76
N LEU A 1061 -49.48 5.12 38.76
CA LEU A 1061 -48.04 5.42 38.80
C LEU A 1061 -47.26 4.73 37.67
N PHE A 1062 -47.71 3.57 37.21
CA PHE A 1062 -47.12 2.86 36.07
C PHE A 1062 -47.41 3.62 34.76
N PHE A 1063 -48.67 3.98 34.49
CA PHE A 1063 -49.03 4.70 33.27
C PHE A 1063 -48.43 6.11 33.20
N GLN A 1064 -48.31 6.81 34.34
CA GLN A 1064 -47.61 8.10 34.42
C GLN A 1064 -46.11 8.01 34.12
N SER A 1065 -45.51 6.82 34.25
CA SER A 1065 -44.09 6.60 33.99
C SER A 1065 -43.81 6.33 32.50
N LEU A 1066 -44.84 6.17 31.65
CA LEU A 1066 -44.66 5.95 30.21
C LEU A 1066 -44.38 7.27 29.47
N PRO A 1067 -43.54 7.27 28.42
CA PRO A 1067 -43.26 8.49 27.68
C PRO A 1067 -44.47 8.94 26.87
N HIS A 1068 -44.82 10.23 26.97
CA HIS A 1068 -45.90 10.82 26.19
C HIS A 1068 -45.60 10.89 24.68
N TYR A 1069 -44.32 11.00 24.30
CA TYR A 1069 -43.86 11.10 22.91
C TYR A 1069 -42.91 9.95 22.56
N PRO A 1070 -42.91 9.47 21.30
CA PRO A 1070 -41.96 8.45 20.85
C PRO A 1070 -40.52 9.01 20.88
N PRO A 1071 -39.52 8.24 21.37
CA PRO A 1071 -38.13 8.67 21.26
C PRO A 1071 -37.69 8.75 19.79
N ALA A 1072 -36.73 9.61 19.46
CA ALA A 1072 -36.28 9.80 18.08
C ALA A 1072 -35.34 8.66 17.62
N GLY A 1073 -34.49 8.16 18.52
CA GLY A 1073 -33.53 7.09 18.26
C GLY A 1073 -34.17 5.70 18.10
N SER A 1074 -33.63 4.92 17.16
CA SER A 1074 -34.12 3.56 16.85
C SER A 1074 -34.00 2.60 18.03
N ILE A 1075 -32.85 2.63 18.73
CA ILE A 1075 -32.58 1.77 19.90
C ILE A 1075 -33.56 2.05 21.04
N ALA A 1076 -33.80 3.33 21.35
CA ALA A 1076 -34.76 3.71 22.39
C ALA A 1076 -36.17 3.16 22.09
N ARG A 1077 -36.62 3.20 20.82
CA ARG A 1077 -37.90 2.57 20.40
C ARG A 1077 -37.87 1.05 20.53
N GLN A 1078 -36.76 0.41 20.18
CA GLN A 1078 -36.59 -1.04 20.30
C GLN A 1078 -36.61 -1.50 21.75
N LEU A 1079 -36.05 -0.73 22.68
CA LEU A 1079 -36.15 -1.00 24.13
C LEU A 1079 -37.61 -0.97 24.60
N TYR A 1080 -38.40 0.02 24.15
CA TYR A 1080 -39.84 0.04 24.43
C TYR A 1080 -40.60 -1.10 23.75
N ARG A 1081 -40.28 -1.47 22.50
CA ARG A 1081 -40.85 -2.67 21.83
C ARG A 1081 -40.58 -3.95 22.63
N ALA A 1082 -39.36 -4.10 23.15
CA ALA A 1082 -38.99 -5.26 23.94
C ALA A 1082 -39.80 -5.33 25.24
N LEU A 1083 -40.04 -4.19 25.91
CA LEU A 1083 -40.94 -4.12 27.06
C LEU A 1083 -42.37 -4.53 26.67
N MET A 1084 -42.92 -4.02 25.56
CA MET A 1084 -44.30 -4.31 25.12
C MET A 1084 -44.56 -5.81 24.87
N ARG A 1085 -43.51 -6.60 24.62
CA ARG A 1085 -43.58 -8.05 24.40
C ARG A 1085 -43.45 -8.90 25.68
N ARG A 1086 -43.04 -8.31 26.81
CA ARG A 1086 -42.85 -9.02 28.08
C ARG A 1086 -44.14 -9.04 28.90
N ASP A 1087 -44.45 -10.16 29.54
CA ASP A 1087 -45.57 -10.23 30.47
C ASP A 1087 -45.37 -9.25 31.65
N PRO A 1088 -46.44 -8.55 32.11
CA PRO A 1088 -47.85 -8.61 31.70
C PRO A 1088 -48.26 -7.59 30.60
N MET A 1089 -47.33 -6.95 29.87
CA MET A 1089 -47.64 -5.88 28.91
C MET A 1089 -48.66 -6.27 27.82
N PRO A 1090 -48.60 -7.46 27.19
CA PRO A 1090 -49.62 -7.87 26.22
C PRO A 1090 -51.04 -7.93 26.82
N GLY A 1091 -51.15 -8.25 28.12
CA GLY A 1091 -52.41 -8.23 28.86
C GLY A 1091 -52.93 -6.80 29.08
N ILE A 1092 -52.04 -5.88 29.49
CA ILE A 1092 -52.35 -4.46 29.70
C ILE A 1092 -52.79 -3.79 28.38
N VAL A 1093 -52.11 -4.08 27.27
CA VAL A 1093 -52.44 -3.56 25.93
C VAL A 1093 -53.84 -3.97 25.49
N ARG A 1094 -54.26 -5.21 25.79
CA ARG A 1094 -55.59 -5.72 25.43
C ARG A 1094 -56.70 -5.16 26.31
N GLN A 1095 -56.43 -4.96 27.59
CA GLN A 1095 -57.45 -4.60 28.58
C GLN A 1095 -57.62 -3.08 28.77
N ALA A 1096 -56.56 -2.28 28.59
CA ALA A 1096 -56.60 -0.82 28.74
C ALA A 1096 -55.83 -0.05 27.63
N PRO A 1097 -56.14 -0.30 26.33
CA PRO A 1097 -55.43 0.37 25.22
C PRO A 1097 -55.59 1.89 25.24
N HIS A 1098 -56.69 2.40 25.79
CA HIS A 1098 -56.98 3.83 25.89
C HIS A 1098 -56.06 4.58 26.88
N ARG A 1099 -55.41 3.87 27.82
CA ARG A 1099 -54.46 4.45 28.79
C ARG A 1099 -53.01 4.48 28.29
N LEU A 1100 -52.72 3.82 27.16
CA LEU A 1100 -51.39 3.79 26.57
C LEU A 1100 -51.22 4.90 25.52
N PRO A 1101 -50.05 5.56 25.46
CA PRO A 1101 -49.72 6.47 24.38
C PRO A 1101 -49.89 5.81 22.99
N LYS A 1102 -50.54 6.51 22.04
CA LYS A 1102 -50.85 5.97 20.70
C LYS A 1102 -49.63 5.39 19.99
N TRP A 1103 -48.45 5.97 20.17
CA TRP A 1103 -47.23 5.53 19.52
C TRP A 1103 -46.73 4.16 20.03
N LEU A 1104 -46.97 3.83 21.30
CA LEU A 1104 -46.66 2.51 21.88
C LEU A 1104 -47.58 1.42 21.33
N LEU A 1105 -48.81 1.77 20.94
CA LEU A 1105 -49.75 0.85 20.29
C LEU A 1105 -49.39 0.55 18.83
N THR A 1106 -48.53 1.38 18.22
CA THR A 1106 -48.05 1.23 16.82
C THR A 1106 -46.67 0.59 16.71
N LEU A 1107 -46.01 0.32 17.85
CA LEU A 1107 -44.70 -0.32 17.91
C LEU A 1107 -44.78 -1.82 17.67
#